data_AF-A0A2J6S1V9-F1
#
_entry.id   AF-A0A2J6S1V9-F1
#
_cell.length_a   1.000
_cell.length_b   1.000
_cell.length_c   1.000
_cell.angle_alpha   90.00
_cell.angle_beta   90.00
_cell.angle_gamma   90.00
#
_symmetry.space_group_name_H-M   'P 1'
#
loop_
_entity.id
_entity.type
_entity.pdbx_description
1 polymer ?
#
loop_
_entity_poly.entity_id
_entity_poly.type
_entity_poly.pdbx_seq_one_letter_code
_entity_poly.pdbx_strand_id
1 'polypeptide(L)'
;MATKQLQDAPTPARPKSTNGVINGTKAGTGDTRIVVIIYGLAQEKIVSVFADVLGKPYRLAPNFQSVGSEDHGTVIGIATSDAKVDIGMRNKMLMVAINAHCVDLGMPPDVDLSAAADYEFLYTQQPFFRRDLSRFIAFTLGQISHHEALITKPRTYFISTTFPDVRTALSNLDILSVGSDAVEIRVDLLKEPLPDGTYSAVPSLSYVGEQVMLLRQRTELPIIFTTRCTRENGRFPMDNPALYYEYLYRAIQWGCEYVDVEIWLPEDIRRRLYEQRGNSRIISAFHDFSGTFKWPSPAAQSIFLESKKYGDIVKMITIINSMSENYELEYFRSQIKANYPDGPPLSAVNMGQLGQLSRALNTVFSPITHPLLPIVAAPGQMSAAEINGALSTMGQLPKKNIYAIGSFRSTPQATFFEKCFNELGLPHNFASVDRGVKGTVETFCLQPNFGGAYINPPLPASQPYIPHLSDAARTIGAIDTIVVRGEGNSSSFVGDNATWKGIRATLTRDFAPSAYKDRAAIILSSNGEDAASVIFALRSLNIGKIYTVGFKAQGPLASGVEPFTSIESVQRVDQPFAIISALPPDKSHLVQPLLRHFSNGKSSSHQHLPGLATNGNGNGNGNGFAKGKVFIDLANGPRKGDPLAVAEQSGWTAYGVADTSAFTTVETLRLLVGQNVPYSFVRLASGRGLY
;
A
#
# COMPACT_ATOMS: atom_id res chain seq x y z
N MET A 1 23.23 -55.51 -11.74
CA MET A 1 21.92 -55.05 -12.25
C MET A 1 20.98 -54.85 -11.08
N ALA A 2 20.59 -53.61 -10.80
CA ALA A 2 19.37 -53.20 -10.10
C ALA A 2 19.46 -51.68 -9.88
N THR A 3 18.83 -50.93 -10.77
CA THR A 3 18.66 -49.48 -10.72
C THR A 3 17.69 -49.11 -9.60
N LYS A 4 18.18 -48.47 -8.52
CA LYS A 4 17.32 -47.72 -7.60
C LYS A 4 17.15 -46.30 -8.13
N GLN A 5 15.90 -45.95 -8.44
CA GLN A 5 15.50 -44.59 -8.78
C GLN A 5 15.88 -43.63 -7.65
N LEU A 6 16.62 -42.57 -7.99
CA LEU A 6 16.79 -41.40 -7.15
C LEU A 6 15.41 -40.76 -6.95
N GLN A 7 14.94 -40.71 -5.70
CA GLN A 7 13.78 -39.91 -5.33
C GLN A 7 14.14 -38.43 -5.55
N ASP A 8 13.35 -37.76 -6.38
CA ASP A 8 13.37 -36.30 -6.52
C ASP A 8 13.19 -35.66 -5.13
N ALA A 9 14.09 -34.73 -4.79
CA ALA A 9 13.91 -33.89 -3.63
C ALA A 9 12.57 -33.12 -3.77
N PRO A 10 11.69 -33.13 -2.75
CA PRO A 10 10.39 -32.50 -2.87
C PRO A 10 10.57 -30.99 -3.05
N THR A 11 10.12 -30.48 -4.20
CA THR A 11 9.89 -29.05 -4.45
C THR A 11 9.04 -28.50 -3.29
N PRO A 12 9.36 -27.33 -2.71
CA PRO A 12 8.63 -26.83 -1.55
C PRO A 12 7.17 -26.57 -1.92
N ALA A 13 6.29 -27.51 -1.57
CA ALA A 13 4.86 -27.29 -1.58
C ALA A 13 4.56 -26.11 -0.64
N ARG A 14 3.84 -25.12 -1.18
CA ARG A 14 3.28 -24.03 -0.38
C ARG A 14 2.31 -24.62 0.66
N PRO A 15 2.19 -24.02 1.84
CA PRO A 15 1.02 -24.24 2.67
C PRO A 15 -0.22 -24.01 1.81
N LYS A 16 -1.13 -24.97 1.80
CA LYS A 16 -2.48 -24.72 1.29
C LYS A 16 -3.03 -23.58 2.14
N SER A 17 -3.35 -22.45 1.50
CA SER A 17 -4.19 -21.42 2.11
C SER A 17 -5.43 -22.11 2.66
N THR A 18 -5.53 -22.21 3.98
CA THR A 18 -6.71 -22.73 4.69
C THR A 18 -7.86 -21.72 4.69
N ASN A 19 -7.71 -20.58 4.02
CA ASN A 19 -8.83 -19.73 3.62
C ASN A 19 -9.25 -20.05 2.19
N GLY A 20 -10.21 -20.95 2.07
CA GLY A 20 -11.02 -21.08 0.86
C GLY A 20 -11.77 -19.77 0.60
N VAL A 21 -11.86 -19.42 -0.68
CA VAL A 21 -12.66 -18.33 -1.26
C VAL A 21 -12.04 -16.92 -1.16
N ILE A 22 -11.44 -16.51 -2.28
CA ILE A 22 -11.57 -15.20 -2.94
C ILE A 22 -12.04 -14.07 -2.01
N ASN A 23 -11.11 -13.25 -1.49
CA ASN A 23 -11.43 -11.94 -0.92
C ASN A 23 -10.21 -10.99 -0.89
N GLY A 24 -9.41 -10.98 -1.96
CA GLY A 24 -8.35 -9.97 -2.16
C GLY A 24 -8.74 -8.77 -3.03
N THR A 25 -10.02 -8.66 -3.44
CA THR A 25 -10.44 -7.73 -4.52
C THR A 25 -11.74 -6.96 -4.24
N LYS A 26 -12.28 -7.04 -3.02
CA LYS A 26 -13.29 -6.09 -2.53
C LYS A 26 -12.69 -5.33 -1.36
N ALA A 27 -12.80 -4.00 -1.36
CA ALA A 27 -12.58 -3.27 -0.12
C ALA A 27 -13.50 -3.86 0.95
N GLY A 28 -12.93 -4.32 2.07
CA GLY A 28 -13.73 -4.71 3.23
C GLY A 28 -14.61 -3.52 3.64
N THR A 29 -15.73 -3.77 4.31
CA THR A 29 -16.56 -2.67 4.84
C THR A 29 -15.79 -1.80 5.83
N GLY A 30 -14.67 -2.31 6.35
CA GLY A 30 -13.83 -1.64 7.34
C GLY A 30 -14.53 -1.54 8.69
N ASP A 31 -13.95 -0.74 9.57
CA ASP A 31 -14.56 -0.28 10.80
C ASP A 31 -15.78 0.59 10.47
N THR A 32 -16.92 0.22 11.03
CA THR A 32 -18.23 0.85 10.79
C THR A 32 -18.60 1.88 11.85
N ARG A 33 -17.79 1.99 12.90
CA ARG A 33 -17.96 2.98 13.97
C ARG A 33 -17.94 4.41 13.42
N ILE A 34 -18.53 5.33 14.18
CA ILE A 34 -18.54 6.76 13.88
C ILE A 34 -17.12 7.32 14.05
N VAL A 35 -16.63 8.00 13.02
CA VAL A 35 -15.29 8.62 13.05
C VAL A 35 -15.43 9.98 13.71
N VAL A 36 -14.78 10.17 14.85
CA VAL A 36 -14.75 11.42 15.60
C VAL A 36 -13.34 12.00 15.51
N ILE A 37 -13.23 13.21 14.96
CA ILE A 37 -11.99 13.95 14.78
C ILE A 37 -11.92 15.01 15.88
N ILE A 38 -10.92 14.88 16.74
CA ILE A 38 -10.58 15.91 17.72
C ILE A 38 -9.67 16.92 17.02
N TYR A 39 -10.03 18.20 17.05
CA TYR A 39 -9.30 19.25 16.34
C TYR A 39 -8.94 20.43 17.25
N GLY A 40 -7.79 21.05 16.99
CA GLY A 40 -7.29 22.20 17.74
C GLY A 40 -8.03 23.51 17.46
N LEU A 41 -7.70 24.56 18.22
CA LEU A 41 -8.30 25.88 18.04
C LEU A 41 -8.11 26.40 16.61
N ALA A 42 -9.19 26.85 15.97
CA ALA A 42 -9.21 27.34 14.58
C ALA A 42 -8.75 26.31 13.52
N GLN A 43 -8.85 25.01 13.83
CA GLN A 43 -8.48 23.91 12.93
C GLN A 43 -9.68 23.06 12.49
N GLU A 44 -10.92 23.52 12.69
CA GLU A 44 -12.16 22.79 12.37
C GLU A 44 -12.23 22.29 10.92
N LYS A 45 -11.52 22.95 10.01
CA LYS A 45 -11.41 22.54 8.61
C LYS A 45 -10.83 21.13 8.43
N ILE A 46 -10.02 20.62 9.36
CA ILE A 46 -9.49 19.24 9.28
C ILE A 46 -10.62 18.21 9.21
N VAL A 47 -11.73 18.46 9.91
CA VAL A 47 -12.91 17.57 9.96
C VAL A 47 -13.50 17.40 8.56
N SER A 48 -13.63 18.49 7.80
CA SER A 48 -14.13 18.41 6.43
C SER A 48 -13.16 17.68 5.49
N VAL A 49 -11.84 17.77 5.72
CA VAL A 49 -10.85 17.01 4.93
C VAL A 49 -10.97 15.51 5.17
N PHE A 50 -11.14 15.07 6.43
CA PHE A 50 -11.42 13.67 6.75
C PHE A 50 -12.72 13.20 6.08
N ALA A 51 -13.77 14.01 6.15
CA ALA A 51 -15.06 13.72 5.55
C ALA A 51 -14.97 13.59 4.02
N ASP A 52 -14.24 14.50 3.36
CA ASP A 52 -13.99 14.47 1.93
C ASP A 52 -13.23 13.20 1.50
N VAL A 53 -12.16 12.84 2.23
CA VAL A 53 -11.36 11.64 1.95
C VAL A 53 -12.18 10.36 2.14
N LEU A 54 -13.08 10.33 3.12
CA LEU A 54 -13.98 9.21 3.39
C LEU A 54 -15.24 9.20 2.51
N GLY A 55 -15.50 10.27 1.77
CA GLY A 55 -16.73 10.49 0.99
C GLY A 55 -18.00 10.59 1.84
N LYS A 56 -17.88 11.05 3.09
CA LYS A 56 -18.96 11.16 4.08
C LYS A 56 -19.36 12.61 4.33
N PRO A 57 -20.60 12.90 4.76
CA PRO A 57 -20.94 14.19 5.35
C PRO A 57 -20.18 14.40 6.68
N TYR A 58 -20.17 15.64 7.16
CA TYR A 58 -19.64 15.95 8.49
C TYR A 58 -20.51 16.97 9.24
N ARG A 59 -20.36 16.97 10.56
CA ARG A 59 -20.88 18.02 11.45
C ARG A 59 -19.95 18.20 12.65
N LEU A 60 -20.08 19.33 13.34
CA LEU A 60 -19.42 19.56 14.61
C LEU A 60 -20.35 19.15 15.76
N ALA A 61 -19.77 18.72 16.86
CA ALA A 61 -20.47 18.30 18.07
C ALA A 61 -19.81 18.95 19.30
N PRO A 62 -20.60 19.34 20.32
CA PRO A 62 -20.08 20.00 21.51
C PRO A 62 -19.32 19.07 22.48
N ASN A 63 -19.44 17.75 22.36
CA ASN A 63 -18.76 16.75 23.21
C ASN A 63 -19.05 15.32 22.73
N PHE A 64 -18.42 14.30 23.32
CA PHE A 64 -18.62 12.90 22.93
C PHE A 64 -20.02 12.37 23.32
N GLN A 65 -20.61 12.85 24.41
CA GLN A 65 -21.96 12.46 24.85
C GLN A 65 -23.06 12.83 23.85
N SER A 66 -22.83 13.85 23.03
CA SER A 66 -23.74 14.31 21.97
C SER A 66 -23.62 13.52 20.66
N VAL A 67 -22.80 12.46 20.62
CA VAL A 67 -22.62 11.59 19.46
C VAL A 67 -23.38 10.29 19.69
N GLY A 68 -24.41 10.06 18.88
CA GLY A 68 -25.32 8.93 19.00
C GLY A 68 -25.34 8.03 17.78
N SER A 69 -26.11 6.94 17.82
CA SER A 69 -26.24 5.99 16.71
C SER A 69 -26.84 6.61 15.43
N GLU A 70 -27.53 7.74 15.54
CA GLU A 70 -28.02 8.54 14.43
C GLU A 70 -26.90 9.14 13.57
N ASP A 71 -25.67 9.23 14.10
CA ASP A 71 -24.52 9.78 13.40
C ASP A 71 -23.78 8.78 12.50
N HIS A 72 -24.24 7.52 12.43
CA HIS A 72 -23.62 6.54 11.55
C HIS A 72 -23.54 7.06 10.11
N GLY A 73 -22.36 6.95 9.52
CA GLY A 73 -22.08 7.48 8.17
C GLY A 73 -21.68 8.94 8.13
N THR A 74 -21.64 9.66 9.26
CA THR A 74 -21.17 11.04 9.37
C THR A 74 -19.82 11.11 10.08
N VAL A 75 -18.92 11.99 9.64
CA VAL A 75 -17.69 12.34 10.37
C VAL A 75 -18.00 13.46 11.36
N ILE A 76 -17.64 13.26 12.63
CA ILE A 76 -17.94 14.22 13.69
C ILE A 76 -16.67 14.97 14.08
N GLY A 77 -16.75 16.29 14.21
CA GLY A 77 -15.67 17.10 14.78
C GLY A 77 -15.96 17.49 16.21
N ILE A 78 -14.97 17.38 17.11
CA ILE A 78 -15.04 17.90 18.49
C ILE A 78 -13.79 18.73 18.77
N ALA A 79 -13.94 19.93 19.35
CA ALA A 79 -12.80 20.76 19.70
C ALA A 79 -11.99 20.13 20.86
N THR A 80 -10.68 20.34 20.87
CA THR A 80 -9.77 19.84 21.93
C THR A 80 -10.23 20.22 23.35
N SER A 81 -10.75 21.44 23.55
CA SER A 81 -11.25 21.90 24.86
C SER A 81 -12.41 21.05 25.37
N ASP A 82 -13.28 20.61 24.47
CA ASP A 82 -14.51 19.93 24.79
C ASP A 82 -14.28 18.43 24.91
N ALA A 83 -13.44 17.87 24.02
CA ALA A 83 -13.06 16.46 24.04
C ALA A 83 -12.42 16.04 25.37
N LYS A 84 -11.64 16.94 26.00
CA LYS A 84 -11.00 16.68 27.31
C LYS A 84 -12.00 16.41 28.43
N VAL A 85 -13.23 16.91 28.29
CA VAL A 85 -14.26 16.79 29.32
C VAL A 85 -14.74 15.34 29.43
N ASP A 86 -14.91 14.63 28.31
CA ASP A 86 -15.63 13.35 28.31
C ASP A 86 -15.08 12.24 27.39
N ILE A 87 -13.92 12.41 26.74
CA ILE A 87 -13.29 11.37 25.89
C ILE A 87 -13.13 10.00 26.57
N GLY A 88 -12.89 10.00 27.88
CA GLY A 88 -12.74 8.78 28.69
C GLY A 88 -14.06 8.02 28.90
N MET A 89 -15.20 8.71 28.80
CA MET A 89 -16.54 8.14 28.96
C MET A 89 -17.18 7.74 27.63
N ARG A 90 -16.46 7.96 26.52
CA ARG A 90 -16.98 7.70 25.17
C ARG A 90 -17.31 6.22 24.96
N ASN A 91 -18.32 5.94 24.15
CA ASN A 91 -18.67 4.57 23.77
C ASN A 91 -17.68 4.02 22.72
N LYS A 92 -16.59 3.38 23.15
CA LYS A 92 -15.56 2.82 22.25
C LYS A 92 -16.09 1.77 21.26
N MET A 93 -17.26 1.17 21.50
CA MET A 93 -17.90 0.26 20.55
C MET A 93 -18.65 0.98 19.43
N LEU A 94 -19.02 2.25 19.64
CA LEU A 94 -19.77 3.06 18.69
C LEU A 94 -18.88 3.99 17.86
N MET A 95 -17.74 4.40 18.39
CA MET A 95 -16.93 5.47 17.82
C MET A 95 -15.43 5.16 17.82
N VAL A 96 -14.76 5.66 16.79
CA VAL A 96 -13.29 5.76 16.68
C VAL A 96 -12.91 7.22 16.91
N ALA A 97 -12.11 7.49 17.94
CA ALA A 97 -11.59 8.84 18.18
C ALA A 97 -10.20 9.00 17.58
N ILE A 98 -10.01 10.06 16.78
CA ILE A 98 -8.73 10.40 16.15
C ILE A 98 -8.33 11.79 16.61
N ASN A 99 -7.19 11.89 17.31
CA ASN A 99 -6.60 13.17 17.67
C ASN A 99 -5.83 13.76 16.48
N ALA A 100 -6.37 14.78 15.82
CA ALA A 100 -5.73 15.40 14.67
C ALA A 100 -4.95 16.64 15.11
N HIS A 101 -3.69 16.73 14.70
CA HIS A 101 -2.80 17.79 15.14
C HIS A 101 -1.93 18.34 13.99
N CYS A 102 -1.92 19.67 13.86
CA CYS A 102 -1.09 20.36 12.88
C CYS A 102 0.28 20.70 13.47
N VAL A 103 1.34 20.07 12.94
CA VAL A 103 2.71 20.24 13.41
C VAL A 103 3.24 21.67 13.16
N ASP A 104 2.72 22.38 12.14
CA ASP A 104 3.11 23.75 11.81
C ASP A 104 2.83 24.77 12.94
N LEU A 105 2.03 24.39 13.94
CA LEU A 105 1.80 25.23 15.12
C LEU A 105 3.01 25.31 16.06
N GLY A 106 4.01 24.43 15.89
CA GLY A 106 5.23 24.43 16.71
C GLY A 106 5.03 23.98 18.17
N MET A 107 3.87 23.40 18.49
CA MET A 107 3.53 22.88 19.82
C MET A 107 3.18 21.40 19.69
N PRO A 108 3.51 20.53 20.67
CA PRO A 108 3.20 19.11 20.59
C PRO A 108 1.69 18.83 20.71
N PRO A 109 1.23 17.64 20.27
CA PRO A 109 -0.11 17.15 20.57
C PRO A 109 -0.37 17.04 22.07
N ASP A 110 -1.63 17.15 22.48
CA ASP A 110 -2.04 16.97 23.86
C ASP A 110 -1.92 15.50 24.28
N VAL A 111 -1.03 15.22 25.24
CA VAL A 111 -0.64 13.84 25.62
C VAL A 111 -1.81 13.04 26.18
N ASP A 112 -2.68 13.66 26.99
CA ASP A 112 -3.82 12.99 27.62
C ASP A 112 -4.88 12.62 26.58
N LEU A 113 -5.19 13.54 25.65
CA LEU A 113 -6.09 13.24 24.54
C LEU A 113 -5.53 12.15 23.64
N SER A 114 -4.24 12.19 23.32
CA SER A 114 -3.63 11.16 22.50
C SER A 114 -3.62 9.80 23.21
N ALA A 115 -3.36 9.74 24.51
CA ALA A 115 -3.45 8.51 25.28
C ALA A 115 -4.89 7.96 25.35
N ALA A 116 -5.89 8.84 25.38
CA ALA A 116 -7.29 8.44 25.42
C ALA A 116 -7.87 8.08 24.04
N ALA A 117 -7.36 8.65 22.93
CA ALA A 117 -7.84 8.42 21.57
C ALA A 117 -7.47 7.04 21.02
N ASP A 118 -8.19 6.57 19.99
CA ASP A 118 -7.86 5.32 19.30
C ASP A 118 -6.66 5.52 18.36
N TYR A 119 -6.57 6.68 17.73
CA TYR A 119 -5.50 7.05 16.81
C TYR A 119 -5.08 8.52 16.94
N GLU A 120 -3.91 8.86 16.41
CA GLU A 120 -3.38 10.22 16.31
C GLU A 120 -2.93 10.48 14.87
N PHE A 121 -3.38 11.59 14.28
CA PHE A 121 -3.02 11.99 12.93
C PHE A 121 -2.29 13.33 12.95
N LEU A 122 -1.00 13.29 12.63
CA LEU A 122 -0.17 14.48 12.50
C LEU A 122 -0.17 14.96 11.05
N TYR A 123 -0.24 16.27 10.83
CA TYR A 123 -0.21 16.84 9.48
C TYR A 123 0.46 18.22 9.43
N THR A 124 0.87 18.62 8.23
CA THR A 124 1.34 19.97 7.89
C THR A 124 0.33 20.61 6.94
N GLN A 125 0.23 21.93 6.88
CA GLN A 125 -0.63 22.62 5.92
C GLN A 125 -0.06 22.57 4.51
N GLN A 126 1.27 22.58 4.39
CA GLN A 126 1.99 22.49 3.13
C GLN A 126 3.19 21.52 3.25
N PRO A 127 3.39 20.59 2.30
CA PRO A 127 2.50 20.30 1.17
C PRO A 127 1.15 19.72 1.61
N PHE A 128 0.16 19.75 0.72
CA PHE A 128 -1.17 19.22 1.02
C PHE A 128 -1.14 17.73 1.38
N PHE A 129 -1.60 17.39 2.58
CA PHE A 129 -1.48 16.07 3.21
C PHE A 129 -2.61 15.08 2.88
N ARG A 130 -3.47 15.37 1.88
CA ARG A 130 -4.65 14.52 1.60
C ARG A 130 -4.30 13.08 1.28
N ARG A 131 -3.24 12.83 0.52
CA ARG A 131 -2.75 11.49 0.19
C ARG A 131 -2.32 10.72 1.44
N ASP A 132 -1.63 11.41 2.34
CA ASP A 132 -1.18 10.85 3.61
C ASP A 132 -2.38 10.46 4.48
N LEU A 133 -3.33 11.38 4.62
CA LEU A 133 -4.60 11.14 5.29
C LEU A 133 -5.38 9.97 4.68
N SER A 134 -5.50 9.89 3.35
CA SER A 134 -6.17 8.78 2.65
C SER A 134 -5.57 7.43 3.04
N ARG A 135 -4.24 7.34 3.06
CA ARG A 135 -3.54 6.12 3.44
C ARG A 135 -3.73 5.78 4.91
N PHE A 136 -3.52 6.75 5.80
CA PHE A 136 -3.71 6.60 7.24
C PHE A 136 -5.14 6.13 7.55
N ILE A 137 -6.17 6.81 7.03
CA ILE A 137 -7.55 6.53 7.40
C ILE A 137 -8.07 5.24 6.76
N ALA A 138 -7.67 4.94 5.52
CA ALA A 138 -8.04 3.68 4.88
C ALA A 138 -7.43 2.49 5.62
N PHE A 139 -6.19 2.62 6.11
CA PHE A 139 -5.52 1.58 6.88
C PHE A 139 -6.10 1.43 8.30
N THR A 140 -6.20 2.53 9.06
CA THR A 140 -6.68 2.51 10.45
C THR A 140 -8.15 2.07 10.56
N LEU A 141 -8.98 2.34 9.55
CA LEU A 141 -10.34 1.82 9.47
C LEU A 141 -10.44 0.46 8.75
N GLY A 142 -9.33 -0.23 8.47
CA GLY A 142 -9.35 -1.60 7.93
C GLY A 142 -9.95 -1.74 6.53
N GLN A 143 -9.94 -0.66 5.74
CA GLN A 143 -10.41 -0.67 4.34
C GLN A 143 -9.34 -1.21 3.38
N ILE A 144 -8.07 -1.15 3.79
CA ILE A 144 -6.91 -1.73 3.08
C ILE A 144 -6.05 -2.55 4.04
N SER A 145 -5.40 -3.60 3.51
CA SER A 145 -4.47 -4.45 4.26
C SER A 145 -3.21 -4.71 3.43
N HIS A 146 -2.10 -4.07 3.81
CA HIS A 146 -0.80 -4.32 3.17
C HIS A 146 -0.29 -5.73 3.47
N HIS A 147 -0.56 -6.25 4.67
CA HIS A 147 -0.11 -7.57 5.09
C HIS A 147 -0.70 -8.70 4.24
N GLU A 148 -2.00 -8.66 3.95
CA GLU A 148 -2.65 -9.65 3.08
C GLU A 148 -2.05 -9.67 1.67
N ALA A 149 -1.72 -8.50 1.12
CA ALA A 149 -1.04 -8.44 -0.17
C ALA A 149 0.38 -9.02 -0.09
N LEU A 150 1.17 -8.60 0.90
CA LEU A 150 2.58 -8.96 1.01
C LEU A 150 2.81 -10.44 1.35
N ILE A 151 1.96 -11.06 2.18
CA ILE A 151 2.14 -12.47 2.57
C ILE A 151 1.93 -13.45 1.40
N THR A 152 1.24 -13.02 0.34
CA THR A 152 1.04 -13.82 -0.87
C THR A 152 2.24 -13.79 -1.83
N LYS A 153 3.13 -12.79 -1.66
CA LYS A 153 4.33 -12.66 -2.48
C LYS A 153 5.29 -13.82 -2.21
N PRO A 154 5.97 -14.37 -3.24
CA PRO A 154 6.99 -15.41 -3.03
C PRO A 154 8.15 -14.95 -2.15
N ARG A 155 8.46 -13.65 -2.20
CA ARG A 155 9.53 -13.02 -1.44
C ARG A 155 9.17 -11.58 -1.09
N THR A 156 9.54 -11.18 0.12
CA THR A 156 9.34 -9.81 0.62
C THR A 156 10.61 -9.22 1.19
N TYR A 157 10.78 -7.92 1.03
CA TYR A 157 11.94 -7.17 1.50
C TYR A 157 11.53 -5.92 2.29
N PHE A 158 12.37 -5.45 3.21
CA PHE A 158 12.21 -4.12 3.78
C PHE A 158 13.56 -3.42 3.89
N ILE A 159 13.56 -2.10 3.71
CA ILE A 159 14.75 -1.26 3.86
C ILE A 159 14.67 -0.48 5.17
N SER A 160 15.75 -0.47 5.94
CA SER A 160 15.85 0.28 7.19
C SER A 160 16.38 1.69 6.94
N THR A 161 15.66 2.72 7.40
CA THR A 161 16.20 4.08 7.45
C THR A 161 17.19 4.17 8.60
N THR A 162 18.45 4.47 8.29
CA THR A 162 19.54 4.62 9.28
C THR A 162 19.92 6.08 9.54
N PHE A 163 19.02 7.00 9.17
CA PHE A 163 19.25 8.44 9.27
C PHE A 163 18.90 8.94 10.68
N PRO A 164 19.66 9.92 11.23
CA PRO A 164 19.31 10.57 12.49
C PRO A 164 18.06 11.47 12.38
N ASP A 165 17.72 11.89 11.16
CA ASP A 165 16.49 12.61 10.79
C ASP A 165 16.06 12.12 9.40
N VAL A 166 14.80 11.72 9.26
CA VAL A 166 14.19 11.25 8.01
C VAL A 166 14.26 12.31 6.91
N ARG A 167 14.25 13.61 7.25
CA ARG A 167 14.37 14.72 6.29
C ARG A 167 15.58 14.58 5.37
N THR A 168 16.68 14.01 5.87
CA THR A 168 17.90 13.76 5.10
C THR A 168 17.68 12.74 3.96
N ALA A 169 16.70 11.86 4.08
CA ALA A 169 16.41 10.80 3.11
C ALA A 169 15.31 11.15 2.11
N LEU A 170 14.46 12.15 2.41
CA LEU A 170 13.21 12.38 1.68
C LEU A 170 13.40 12.61 0.18
N SER A 171 14.47 13.30 -0.23
CA SER A 171 14.75 13.55 -1.65
C SER A 171 15.04 12.26 -2.43
N ASN A 172 15.68 11.28 -1.80
CA ASN A 172 16.16 10.05 -2.42
C ASN A 172 15.33 8.82 -2.04
N LEU A 173 14.30 8.95 -1.19
CA LEU A 173 13.56 7.81 -0.64
C LEU A 173 12.93 6.93 -1.73
N ASP A 174 12.46 7.54 -2.83
CA ASP A 174 11.90 6.81 -3.98
C ASP A 174 12.94 5.91 -4.66
N ILE A 175 14.21 6.31 -4.66
CA ILE A 175 15.33 5.52 -5.19
C ILE A 175 15.74 4.46 -4.18
N LEU A 176 15.94 4.86 -2.92
CA LEU A 176 16.38 3.97 -1.83
C LEU A 176 15.45 2.78 -1.65
N SER A 177 14.15 2.97 -1.85
CA SER A 177 13.13 1.95 -1.61
C SER A 177 12.83 1.04 -2.81
N VAL A 178 13.55 1.18 -3.94
CA VAL A 178 13.44 0.25 -5.07
C VAL A 178 13.80 -1.17 -4.62
N GLY A 179 12.93 -2.13 -4.95
CA GLY A 179 13.05 -3.53 -4.52
C GLY A 179 12.48 -3.80 -3.12
N SER A 180 12.17 -2.76 -2.34
CA SER A 180 11.60 -2.89 -1.01
C SER A 180 10.08 -2.97 -1.01
N ASP A 181 9.51 -3.75 -0.10
CA ASP A 181 8.06 -3.86 0.13
C ASP A 181 7.59 -3.05 1.34
N ALA A 182 8.50 -2.67 2.23
CA ALA A 182 8.23 -1.83 3.39
C ALA A 182 9.43 -0.92 3.67
N VAL A 183 9.23 0.14 4.47
CA VAL A 183 10.31 0.97 5.00
C VAL A 183 10.29 0.88 6.52
N GLU A 184 11.41 0.51 7.13
CA GLU A 184 11.56 0.48 8.58
C GLU A 184 12.12 1.83 9.08
N ILE A 185 11.39 2.48 10.00
CA ILE A 185 11.88 3.60 10.77
C ILE A 185 12.54 3.10 12.05
N ARG A 186 13.86 3.31 12.17
CA ARG A 186 14.67 2.97 13.34
C ARG A 186 14.65 4.12 14.34
N VAL A 187 13.67 4.12 15.22
CA VAL A 187 13.45 5.20 16.20
C VAL A 187 14.63 5.36 17.14
N ASP A 188 15.29 4.25 17.48
CA ASP A 188 16.49 4.26 18.31
C ASP A 188 17.70 4.95 17.64
N LEU A 189 17.67 5.17 16.32
CA LEU A 189 18.74 5.87 15.60
C LEU A 189 18.45 7.35 15.37
N LEU A 190 17.21 7.80 15.59
CA LEU A 190 16.82 9.20 15.48
C LEU A 190 17.53 10.04 16.54
N LYS A 191 17.86 11.28 16.18
CA LYS A 191 18.51 12.25 17.05
C LYS A 191 17.75 13.57 17.04
N GLU A 192 16.94 13.78 18.07
CA GLU A 192 16.25 15.05 18.29
C GLU A 192 17.23 16.10 18.82
N PRO A 193 17.44 17.22 18.12
CA PRO A 193 18.33 18.29 18.58
C PRO A 193 17.68 19.07 19.73
N LEU A 194 18.50 19.46 20.71
CA LEU A 194 18.11 20.31 21.84
C LEU A 194 18.61 21.76 21.65
N PRO A 195 17.99 22.76 22.31
CA PRO A 195 18.38 24.17 22.17
C PRO A 195 19.84 24.48 22.57
N ASP A 196 20.45 23.63 23.39
CA ASP A 196 21.84 23.75 23.85
C ASP A 196 22.87 23.16 22.87
N GLY A 197 22.42 22.67 21.71
CA GLY A 197 23.27 22.04 20.69
C GLY A 197 23.58 20.56 20.96
N THR A 198 23.05 19.98 22.03
CA THR A 198 23.11 18.55 22.30
C THR A 198 21.92 17.81 21.67
N TYR A 199 21.80 16.51 21.92
CA TYR A 199 20.69 15.69 21.44
C TYR A 199 20.01 15.01 22.61
N SER A 200 18.69 14.82 22.51
CA SER A 200 17.96 14.03 23.50
C SER A 200 18.49 12.60 23.54
N ALA A 201 18.60 12.04 24.75
CA ALA A 201 19.01 10.64 24.95
C ALA A 201 17.99 9.67 24.34
N VAL A 202 16.70 10.01 24.44
CA VAL A 202 15.59 9.33 23.77
C VAL A 202 14.76 10.41 23.07
N PRO A 203 14.54 10.34 21.74
CA PRO A 203 13.77 11.35 21.02
C PRO A 203 12.33 11.39 21.51
N SER A 204 11.78 12.57 21.75
CA SER A 204 10.41 12.79 22.22
C SER A 204 9.38 12.17 21.26
N LEU A 205 8.21 11.76 21.79
CA LEU A 205 7.11 11.28 20.93
C LEU A 205 6.66 12.33 19.91
N SER A 206 6.73 13.62 20.26
CA SER A 206 6.43 14.70 19.32
C SER A 206 7.37 14.68 18.12
N TYR A 207 8.68 14.58 18.37
CA TYR A 207 9.66 14.47 17.30
C TYR A 207 9.48 13.18 16.49
N VAL A 208 9.36 12.02 17.16
CA VAL A 208 9.19 10.74 16.47
C VAL A 208 7.92 10.72 15.61
N GLY A 209 6.80 11.25 16.11
CA GLY A 209 5.56 11.35 15.36
C GLY A 209 5.72 12.19 14.09
N GLU A 210 6.40 13.33 14.19
CA GLU A 210 6.73 14.15 13.02
C GLU A 210 7.57 13.36 12.00
N GLN A 211 8.55 12.58 12.46
CA GLN A 211 9.37 11.74 11.57
C GLN A 211 8.53 10.67 10.85
N VAL A 212 7.56 10.05 11.54
CA VAL A 212 6.62 9.09 10.92
C VAL A 212 5.74 9.78 9.90
N MET A 213 5.19 10.96 10.22
CA MET A 213 4.38 11.78 9.31
C MET A 213 5.17 12.12 8.04
N LEU A 214 6.38 12.68 8.17
CA LEU A 214 7.24 13.06 7.05
C LEU A 214 7.59 11.85 6.16
N LEU A 215 7.87 10.70 6.78
CA LEU A 215 8.12 9.47 6.05
C LEU A 215 6.89 9.04 5.24
N ARG A 216 5.72 8.96 5.90
CA ARG A 216 4.46 8.53 5.29
C ARG A 216 4.05 9.45 4.15
N GLN A 217 4.21 10.76 4.29
CA GLN A 217 3.94 11.73 3.21
C GLN A 217 4.80 11.48 1.96
N ARG A 218 5.98 10.86 2.10
CA ARG A 218 6.93 10.70 0.99
C ARG A 218 6.92 9.34 0.30
N THR A 219 6.60 8.24 1.00
CA THR A 219 6.59 6.88 0.44
C THR A 219 5.19 6.28 0.38
N GLU A 220 4.90 5.36 -0.54
CA GLU A 220 3.66 4.55 -0.56
C GLU A 220 3.79 3.23 0.18
N LEU A 221 5.02 2.86 0.55
CA LEU A 221 5.27 1.60 1.21
C LEU A 221 4.73 1.61 2.65
N PRO A 222 4.28 0.46 3.17
CA PRO A 222 3.98 0.30 4.59
C PRO A 222 5.21 0.60 5.45
N ILE A 223 4.97 1.17 6.63
CA ILE A 223 6.00 1.53 7.59
C ILE A 223 6.13 0.43 8.65
N ILE A 224 7.37 0.00 8.91
CA ILE A 224 7.73 -0.81 10.07
C ILE A 224 8.30 0.13 11.13
N PHE A 225 7.66 0.21 12.28
CA PHE A 225 8.14 1.00 13.41
C PHE A 225 8.98 0.12 14.35
N THR A 226 10.22 0.52 14.60
CA THR A 226 11.17 -0.28 15.39
C THR A 226 11.88 0.57 16.44
N THR A 227 11.75 0.16 17.71
CA THR A 227 12.58 0.63 18.83
C THR A 227 13.57 -0.48 19.22
N ARG A 228 14.78 -0.49 18.63
CA ARG A 228 15.76 -1.55 18.92
C ARG A 228 16.48 -1.28 20.25
N CYS A 229 16.51 -2.25 21.15
CA CYS A 229 17.19 -2.09 22.45
C CYS A 229 18.72 -2.11 22.37
N THR A 230 19.39 -1.59 23.41
CA THR A 230 20.86 -1.60 23.52
C THR A 230 21.48 -3.00 23.52
N ARG A 231 20.82 -4.01 24.12
CA ARG A 231 21.30 -5.41 24.10
C ARG A 231 21.23 -6.02 22.70
N GLU A 232 20.29 -5.59 21.88
CA GLU A 232 20.11 -6.04 20.50
C GLU A 232 20.75 -5.05 19.49
N ASN A 233 21.83 -4.36 19.89
CA ASN A 233 22.62 -3.44 19.06
C ASN A 233 21.82 -2.25 18.49
N GLY A 234 20.79 -1.81 19.21
CA GLY A 234 20.15 -0.52 19.03
C GLY A 234 20.63 0.50 20.06
N ARG A 235 19.84 1.56 20.25
CA ARG A 235 20.12 2.60 21.27
C ARG A 235 18.95 2.86 22.22
N PHE A 236 17.82 2.18 22.05
CA PHE A 236 16.68 2.40 22.93
C PHE A 236 16.96 1.77 24.31
N PRO A 237 16.70 2.48 25.42
CA PRO A 237 17.14 2.07 26.75
C PRO A 237 16.23 0.97 27.34
N MET A 238 16.83 -0.03 27.99
CA MET A 238 16.12 -1.24 28.48
C MET A 238 15.61 -1.16 29.92
N ASP A 239 16.03 -0.14 30.68
CA ASP A 239 15.72 0.03 32.11
C ASP A 239 14.24 0.30 32.37
N ASN A 240 13.50 0.81 31.37
CA ASN A 240 12.08 1.09 31.48
C ASN A 240 11.25 0.43 30.36
N PRO A 241 10.75 -0.81 30.56
CA PRO A 241 9.85 -1.47 29.60
C PRO A 241 8.55 -0.70 29.33
N ALA A 242 8.06 0.12 30.27
CA ALA A 242 6.85 0.91 30.05
C ALA A 242 7.08 1.99 28.96
N LEU A 243 8.30 2.50 28.83
CA LEU A 243 8.68 3.41 27.75
C LEU A 243 8.54 2.74 26.37
N TYR A 244 8.90 1.46 26.24
CA TYR A 244 8.65 0.70 25.00
C TYR A 244 7.16 0.63 24.69
N TYR A 245 6.33 0.30 25.69
CA TYR A 245 4.89 0.24 25.47
C TYR A 245 4.35 1.59 24.97
N GLU A 246 4.79 2.71 25.56
CA GLU A 246 4.36 4.04 25.15
C GLU A 246 4.67 4.32 23.66
N TYR A 247 5.91 4.07 23.22
CA TYR A 247 6.33 4.32 21.83
C TYR A 247 5.67 3.35 20.84
N LEU A 248 5.62 2.06 21.19
CA LEU A 248 5.03 1.03 20.32
C LEU A 248 3.51 1.19 20.22
N TYR A 249 2.84 1.57 21.30
CA TYR A 249 1.42 1.90 21.26
C TYR A 249 1.16 3.17 20.47
N ARG A 250 2.01 4.19 20.63
CA ARG A 250 1.90 5.41 19.83
C ARG A 250 2.11 5.14 18.33
N ALA A 251 2.99 4.21 17.95
CA ALA A 251 3.13 3.78 16.56
C ALA A 251 1.85 3.15 15.98
N ILE A 252 1.12 2.37 16.79
CA ILE A 252 -0.21 1.85 16.42
C ILE A 252 -1.18 3.03 16.21
N GLN A 253 -1.17 4.01 17.11
CA GLN A 253 -2.03 5.20 17.00
C GLN A 253 -1.70 6.07 15.77
N TRP A 254 -0.43 6.16 15.37
CA TRP A 254 0.00 6.79 14.10
C TRP A 254 -0.28 5.94 12.86
N GLY A 255 -0.92 4.78 13.02
CA GLY A 255 -1.30 3.88 11.94
C GLY A 255 -0.10 3.23 11.25
N CYS A 256 1.00 2.95 11.94
CA CYS A 256 2.10 2.18 11.35
C CYS A 256 1.64 0.75 11.04
N GLU A 257 1.89 0.29 9.81
CA GLU A 257 1.38 -0.99 9.31
C GLU A 257 2.01 -2.19 10.04
N TYR A 258 3.26 -2.03 10.47
CA TYR A 258 3.99 -3.01 11.25
C TYR A 258 4.66 -2.37 12.46
N VAL A 259 4.67 -3.10 13.57
CA VAL A 259 5.35 -2.71 14.82
C VAL A 259 6.26 -3.85 15.25
N ASP A 260 7.56 -3.57 15.37
CA ASP A 260 8.58 -4.53 15.80
C ASP A 260 8.62 -4.57 17.34
N VAL A 261 8.17 -5.70 17.91
CA VAL A 261 8.03 -5.91 19.36
C VAL A 261 9.03 -6.96 19.80
N GLU A 262 10.01 -6.55 20.61
CA GLU A 262 11.08 -7.43 21.06
C GLU A 262 10.60 -8.46 22.09
N ILE A 263 11.06 -9.70 21.96
CA ILE A 263 10.60 -10.83 22.80
C ILE A 263 10.97 -10.68 24.28
N TRP A 264 12.05 -9.95 24.60
CA TRP A 264 12.48 -9.75 25.98
C TRP A 264 11.48 -8.91 26.79
N LEU A 265 10.61 -8.14 26.12
CA LEU A 265 9.58 -7.36 26.79
C LEU A 265 8.68 -8.29 27.62
N PRO A 266 8.26 -7.84 28.83
CA PRO A 266 7.29 -8.54 29.64
C PRO A 266 6.07 -9.01 28.84
N GLU A 267 5.60 -10.23 29.11
CA GLU A 267 4.50 -10.83 28.34
C GLU A 267 3.22 -9.99 28.40
N ASP A 268 2.96 -9.30 29.51
CA ASP A 268 1.80 -8.41 29.63
C ASP A 268 1.88 -7.21 28.65
N ILE A 269 3.07 -6.66 28.42
CA ILE A 269 3.28 -5.59 27.43
C ILE A 269 3.05 -6.12 26.02
N ARG A 270 3.66 -7.27 25.70
CA ARG A 270 3.51 -7.92 24.37
C ARG A 270 2.04 -8.26 24.07
N ARG A 271 1.33 -8.82 25.07
CA ARG A 271 -0.10 -9.14 24.97
C ARG A 271 -0.94 -7.89 24.77
N ARG A 272 -0.75 -6.83 25.57
CA ARG A 272 -1.51 -5.57 25.43
C ARG A 272 -1.33 -4.94 24.05
N LEU A 273 -0.09 -4.87 23.55
CA LEU A 273 0.20 -4.36 22.20
C LEU A 273 -0.52 -5.20 21.14
N TYR A 274 -0.50 -6.53 21.26
CA TYR A 274 -1.23 -7.41 20.35
C TYR A 274 -2.74 -7.16 20.40
N GLU A 275 -3.35 -7.15 21.58
CA GLU A 275 -4.81 -6.96 21.74
C GLU A 275 -5.28 -5.58 21.26
N GLN A 276 -4.43 -4.56 21.35
CA GLN A 276 -4.76 -3.18 20.99
C GLN A 276 -4.21 -2.73 19.62
N ARG A 277 -3.63 -3.64 18.83
CA ARG A 277 -2.96 -3.30 17.55
C ARG A 277 -3.87 -2.75 16.46
N GLY A 278 -5.19 -2.85 16.61
CA GLY A 278 -6.13 -2.52 15.55
C GLY A 278 -5.78 -3.25 14.26
N ASN A 279 -5.48 -2.51 13.20
CA ASN A 279 -5.08 -3.05 11.89
C ASN A 279 -3.56 -3.25 11.71
N SER A 280 -2.74 -2.79 12.66
CA SER A 280 -1.29 -3.00 12.67
C SER A 280 -0.94 -4.47 12.87
N ARG A 281 0.23 -4.87 12.37
CA ARG A 281 0.76 -6.22 12.49
C ARG A 281 2.01 -6.24 13.36
N ILE A 282 2.09 -7.23 14.24
CA ILE A 282 3.22 -7.37 15.15
C ILE A 282 4.30 -8.22 14.48
N ILE A 283 5.50 -7.66 14.39
CA ILE A 283 6.73 -8.40 14.10
C ILE A 283 7.35 -8.74 15.45
N SER A 284 7.20 -9.98 15.92
CA SER A 284 7.84 -10.43 17.16
C SER A 284 9.32 -10.67 16.89
N ALA A 285 10.19 -9.83 17.46
CA ALA A 285 11.59 -9.78 17.13
C ALA A 285 12.51 -10.32 18.24
N PHE A 286 13.57 -10.99 17.82
CA PHE A 286 14.66 -11.46 18.66
C PHE A 286 15.98 -11.27 17.94
N HIS A 287 16.99 -10.75 18.64
CA HIS A 287 18.35 -10.72 18.14
C HIS A 287 19.33 -11.34 19.14
N ASP A 288 20.26 -12.16 18.63
CA ASP A 288 21.42 -12.63 19.39
C ASP A 288 22.72 -12.05 18.83
N PHE A 289 23.44 -11.33 19.69
CA PHE A 289 24.78 -10.81 19.42
C PHE A 289 25.87 -11.56 20.19
N SER A 290 25.52 -12.59 20.97
CA SER A 290 26.50 -13.34 21.75
C SER A 290 27.43 -14.20 20.87
N GLY A 291 26.97 -14.60 19.69
CA GLY A 291 27.66 -15.57 18.85
C GLY A 291 27.65 -16.98 19.44
N THR A 292 26.86 -17.23 20.49
CA THR A 292 26.74 -18.55 21.13
C THR A 292 25.42 -19.24 20.81
N PHE A 293 24.48 -18.53 20.18
CA PHE A 293 23.20 -19.09 19.76
C PHE A 293 23.38 -20.19 18.72
N LYS A 294 22.50 -21.20 18.76
CA LYS A 294 22.59 -22.38 17.89
C LYS A 294 21.28 -22.67 17.17
N TRP A 295 21.42 -23.07 15.92
CA TRP A 295 20.36 -23.58 15.06
C TRP A 295 20.56 -25.07 14.81
N PRO A 296 19.48 -25.84 14.65
CA PRO A 296 18.32 -25.74 15.53
C PRO A 296 18.73 -25.93 17.00
N SER A 297 17.96 -25.39 17.95
CA SER A 297 18.15 -25.67 19.37
C SER A 297 16.83 -25.57 20.14
N PRO A 298 16.72 -26.17 21.35
CA PRO A 298 15.56 -25.97 22.22
C PRO A 298 15.30 -24.48 22.51
N ALA A 299 16.35 -23.67 22.64
CA ALA A 299 16.24 -22.23 22.83
C ALA A 299 15.62 -21.54 21.61
N ALA A 300 16.08 -21.86 20.39
CA ALA A 300 15.49 -21.35 19.15
C ALA A 300 14.02 -21.73 19.01
N GLN A 301 13.68 -22.99 19.33
CA GLN A 301 12.30 -23.46 19.33
C GLN A 301 11.46 -22.71 20.35
N SER A 302 11.98 -22.49 21.56
CA SER A 302 11.29 -21.75 22.62
C SER A 302 11.03 -20.30 22.22
N ILE A 303 11.99 -19.61 21.60
CA ILE A 303 11.83 -18.23 21.13
C ILE A 303 10.75 -18.16 20.05
N PHE A 304 10.74 -19.11 19.10
CA PHE A 304 9.67 -19.17 18.11
C PHE A 304 8.29 -19.39 18.76
N LEU A 305 8.21 -20.34 19.70
CA LEU A 305 6.97 -20.67 20.41
C LEU A 305 6.43 -19.51 21.27
N GLU A 306 7.31 -18.74 21.90
CA GLU A 306 6.93 -17.53 22.63
C GLU A 306 6.55 -16.38 21.70
N SER A 307 7.25 -16.25 20.56
CA SER A 307 6.96 -15.22 19.54
C SER A 307 5.62 -15.45 18.86
N LYS A 308 5.27 -16.69 18.50
CA LYS A 308 4.02 -17.00 17.78
C LYS A 308 2.75 -16.69 18.58
N LYS A 309 2.84 -16.49 19.90
CA LYS A 309 1.68 -16.11 20.73
C LYS A 309 1.12 -14.74 20.31
N TYR A 310 2.00 -13.81 19.94
CA TYR A 310 1.66 -12.40 19.73
C TYR A 310 2.28 -11.80 18.46
N GLY A 311 2.89 -12.61 17.59
CA GLY A 311 3.48 -12.17 16.33
C GLY A 311 2.63 -12.56 15.13
N ASP A 312 2.32 -11.60 14.25
CA ASP A 312 1.84 -11.87 12.89
C ASP A 312 3.01 -12.30 11.97
N ILE A 313 4.25 -11.94 12.34
CA ILE A 313 5.52 -12.40 11.74
C ILE A 313 6.50 -12.67 12.89
N VAL A 314 7.30 -13.73 12.79
CA VAL A 314 8.40 -14.00 13.74
C VAL A 314 9.72 -13.62 13.09
N LYS A 315 10.49 -12.74 13.74
CA LYS A 315 11.79 -12.24 13.28
C LYS A 315 12.90 -12.70 14.22
N MET A 316 13.84 -13.50 13.74
CA MET A 316 14.98 -13.98 14.53
C MET A 316 16.30 -13.73 13.80
N ILE A 317 17.20 -12.95 14.39
CA ILE A 317 18.45 -12.55 13.75
C ILE A 317 19.64 -12.81 14.65
N THR A 318 20.61 -13.61 14.21
CA THR A 318 21.68 -14.10 15.11
C THR A 318 23.07 -13.94 14.51
N ILE A 319 24.10 -13.74 15.34
CA ILE A 319 25.49 -13.86 14.91
C ILE A 319 25.86 -15.34 14.80
N ILE A 320 26.64 -15.68 13.78
CA ILE A 320 27.22 -17.01 13.58
C ILE A 320 28.74 -16.93 13.48
N ASN A 321 29.40 -18.06 13.69
CA ASN A 321 30.86 -18.18 13.64
C ASN A 321 31.33 -19.11 12.50
N SER A 322 30.45 -19.90 11.89
CA SER A 322 30.80 -20.77 10.77
C SER A 322 29.74 -20.75 9.66
N MET A 323 30.14 -21.15 8.45
CA MET A 323 29.21 -21.27 7.32
C MET A 323 28.12 -22.32 7.55
N SER A 324 28.42 -23.38 8.32
CA SER A 324 27.48 -24.50 8.55
C SER A 324 26.21 -24.05 9.27
N GLU A 325 26.30 -23.02 10.11
CA GLU A 325 25.18 -22.46 10.87
C GLU A 325 24.11 -21.82 9.96
N ASN A 326 24.44 -21.48 8.71
CA ASN A 326 23.42 -21.09 7.72
C ASN A 326 22.55 -22.27 7.27
N TYR A 327 23.15 -23.45 7.06
CA TYR A 327 22.40 -24.64 6.68
C TYR A 327 21.53 -25.13 7.84
N GLU A 328 22.04 -25.01 9.07
CA GLU A 328 21.28 -25.31 10.28
C GLU A 328 20.07 -24.38 10.45
N LEU A 329 20.21 -23.08 10.13
CA LEU A 329 19.10 -22.15 10.10
C LEU A 329 18.05 -22.55 9.04
N GLU A 330 18.47 -22.94 7.84
CA GLU A 330 17.51 -23.38 6.82
C GLU A 330 16.83 -24.71 7.20
N TYR A 331 17.54 -25.60 7.88
CA TYR A 331 16.94 -26.79 8.48
C TYR A 331 15.89 -26.40 9.53
N PHE A 332 16.21 -25.48 10.45
CA PHE A 332 15.26 -24.97 11.44
C PHE A 332 14.04 -24.33 10.78
N ARG A 333 14.22 -23.51 9.73
CA ARG A 333 13.13 -22.91 8.95
C ARG A 333 12.21 -23.98 8.36
N SER A 334 12.78 -25.06 7.83
CA SER A 334 11.99 -26.19 7.30
C SER A 334 11.17 -26.89 8.39
N GLN A 335 11.75 -27.08 9.58
CA GLN A 335 11.04 -27.66 10.73
C GLN A 335 9.89 -26.77 11.18
N ILE A 336 10.11 -25.46 11.31
CA ILE A 336 9.05 -24.51 11.69
C ILE A 336 7.89 -24.56 10.69
N LYS A 337 8.18 -24.53 9.37
CA LYS A 337 7.15 -24.60 8.33
C LYS A 337 6.38 -25.92 8.37
N ALA A 338 7.04 -27.04 8.64
CA ALA A 338 6.40 -28.36 8.71
C ALA A 338 5.56 -28.54 9.98
N ASN A 339 6.05 -28.06 11.13
CA ASN A 339 5.42 -28.25 12.43
C ASN A 339 4.33 -27.20 12.73
N TYR A 340 4.39 -26.04 12.08
CA TYR A 340 3.46 -24.93 12.26
C TYR A 340 3.02 -24.34 10.91
N PRO A 341 2.34 -25.12 10.05
CA PRO A 341 1.95 -24.67 8.71
C PRO A 341 0.99 -23.46 8.72
N ASP A 342 0.15 -23.35 9.76
CA ASP A 342 -0.76 -22.22 10.00
C ASP A 342 -0.17 -21.17 10.97
N GLY A 343 1.09 -21.33 11.36
CA GLY A 343 1.79 -20.37 12.22
C GLY A 343 2.25 -19.12 11.47
N PRO A 344 2.67 -18.06 12.20
CA PRO A 344 3.25 -16.89 11.57
C PRO A 344 4.51 -17.25 10.78
N PRO A 345 4.76 -16.60 9.63
CA PRO A 345 5.94 -16.83 8.82
C PRO A 345 7.21 -16.43 9.58
N LEU A 346 8.29 -17.18 9.35
CA LEU A 346 9.61 -16.93 9.95
C LEU A 346 10.48 -16.08 9.02
N SER A 347 10.76 -14.83 9.43
CA SER A 347 11.87 -14.01 8.93
C SER A 347 13.09 -14.31 9.78
N ALA A 348 14.08 -15.02 9.24
CA ALA A 348 15.27 -15.36 10.01
C ALA A 348 16.52 -15.27 9.15
N VAL A 349 17.55 -14.60 9.67
CA VAL A 349 18.82 -14.40 8.98
C VAL A 349 19.96 -14.40 9.99
N ASN A 350 21.12 -14.84 9.54
CA ASN A 350 22.38 -14.72 10.25
C ASN A 350 23.09 -13.42 9.85
N MET A 351 23.76 -12.79 10.82
CA MET A 351 24.50 -11.55 10.64
C MET A 351 25.94 -11.78 10.15
N GLY A 352 26.59 -10.71 9.73
CA GLY A 352 27.97 -10.73 9.25
C GLY A 352 28.09 -11.27 7.83
N GLN A 353 29.30 -11.22 7.28
CA GLN A 353 29.58 -11.67 5.92
C GLN A 353 29.30 -13.16 5.75
N LEU A 354 29.64 -13.99 6.76
CA LEU A 354 29.32 -15.42 6.77
C LEU A 354 27.81 -15.68 6.68
N GLY A 355 26.97 -14.78 7.19
CA GLY A 355 25.51 -14.92 7.19
C GLY A 355 24.83 -14.60 5.87
N GLN A 356 25.54 -14.09 4.85
CA GLN A 356 24.94 -13.65 3.58
C GLN A 356 24.12 -14.74 2.87
N LEU A 357 24.50 -16.02 3.01
CA LEU A 357 23.72 -17.14 2.47
C LEU A 357 22.29 -17.15 3.03
N SER A 358 22.13 -17.03 4.35
CA SER A 358 20.80 -17.01 4.97
C SER A 358 19.96 -15.80 4.54
N ARG A 359 20.60 -14.65 4.27
CA ARG A 359 19.90 -13.46 3.75
C ARG A 359 19.38 -13.68 2.34
N ALA A 360 20.17 -14.35 1.50
CA ALA A 360 19.75 -14.71 0.16
C ALA A 360 18.60 -15.74 0.19
N LEU A 361 18.62 -16.69 1.12
CA LEU A 361 17.58 -17.75 1.20
C LEU A 361 16.30 -17.31 1.92
N ASN A 362 16.36 -16.35 2.84
CA ASN A 362 15.19 -15.86 3.56
C ASN A 362 14.17 -15.18 2.62
N THR A 363 12.93 -15.65 2.62
CA THR A 363 11.87 -15.15 1.74
C THR A 363 10.88 -14.19 2.42
N VAL A 364 10.92 -14.07 3.75
CA VAL A 364 9.94 -13.33 4.54
C VAL A 364 10.60 -12.08 5.11
N PHE A 365 10.17 -10.90 4.66
CA PHE A 365 10.63 -9.60 5.15
C PHE A 365 12.15 -9.57 5.35
N SER A 366 12.91 -9.86 4.29
CA SER A 366 14.36 -9.81 4.34
C SER A 366 14.82 -8.36 4.52
N PRO A 367 15.58 -8.02 5.58
CA PRO A 367 16.16 -6.69 5.71
C PRO A 367 17.22 -6.48 4.62
N ILE A 368 17.05 -5.44 3.81
CA ILE A 368 17.97 -5.05 2.74
C ILE A 368 18.63 -3.69 3.03
N THR A 369 19.77 -3.45 2.38
CA THR A 369 20.43 -2.15 2.33
C THR A 369 20.31 -1.53 0.93
N HIS A 370 20.83 -0.32 0.74
CA HIS A 370 20.98 0.32 -0.57
C HIS A 370 22.33 1.04 -0.63
N PRO A 371 23.06 1.03 -1.76
CA PRO A 371 24.37 1.69 -1.88
C PRO A 371 24.41 3.18 -1.52
N LEU A 372 23.28 3.87 -1.64
CA LEU A 372 23.11 5.28 -1.29
C LEU A 372 22.78 5.53 0.20
N LEU A 373 22.64 4.50 1.04
CA LEU A 373 22.48 4.68 2.48
C LEU A 373 23.81 5.06 3.12
N PRO A 374 23.84 6.03 4.05
CA PRO A 374 25.07 6.48 4.68
C PRO A 374 25.68 5.43 5.62
N ILE A 375 24.82 4.60 6.23
CA ILE A 375 25.18 3.57 7.20
C ILE A 375 24.35 2.34 6.92
N VAL A 376 25.00 1.18 6.88
CA VAL A 376 24.34 -0.13 6.80
C VAL A 376 23.78 -0.47 8.18
N ALA A 377 22.52 -0.89 8.28
CA ALA A 377 21.85 -1.07 9.58
C ALA A 377 22.39 -2.27 10.38
N ALA A 378 22.96 -3.27 9.71
CA ALA A 378 23.62 -4.42 10.35
C ALA A 378 24.74 -5.00 9.47
N PRO A 379 25.81 -5.59 10.05
CA PRO A 379 26.89 -6.22 9.28
C PRO A 379 26.39 -7.29 8.31
N GLY A 380 26.95 -7.29 7.10
CA GLY A 380 26.65 -8.29 6.05
C GLY A 380 25.28 -8.13 5.39
N GLN A 381 24.56 -7.02 5.59
CA GLN A 381 23.35 -6.73 4.81
C GLN A 381 23.66 -6.68 3.31
N MET A 382 22.68 -7.11 2.53
CA MET A 382 22.72 -7.13 1.07
C MET A 382 21.58 -6.27 0.54
N SER A 383 21.81 -5.60 -0.57
CA SER A 383 20.76 -4.96 -1.36
C SER A 383 19.87 -5.99 -2.05
N ALA A 384 18.70 -5.57 -2.51
CA ALA A 384 17.83 -6.43 -3.31
C ALA A 384 18.56 -6.96 -4.57
N ALA A 385 19.39 -6.12 -5.20
CA ALA A 385 20.19 -6.49 -6.36
C ALA A 385 21.22 -7.57 -6.06
N GLU A 386 21.96 -7.43 -4.95
CA GLU A 386 22.93 -8.44 -4.51
C GLU A 386 22.27 -9.77 -4.16
N ILE A 387 21.09 -9.74 -3.52
CA ILE A 387 20.33 -10.96 -3.21
C ILE A 387 19.88 -11.64 -4.51
N ASN A 388 19.30 -10.90 -5.44
CA ASN A 388 18.85 -11.47 -6.72
C ASN A 388 20.03 -12.01 -7.54
N GLY A 389 21.16 -11.31 -7.55
CA GLY A 389 22.40 -11.77 -8.17
C GLY A 389 22.93 -13.06 -7.55
N ALA A 390 22.99 -13.15 -6.21
CA ALA A 390 23.39 -14.36 -5.51
C ALA A 390 22.47 -15.55 -5.81
N LEU A 391 21.15 -15.33 -5.80
CA LEU A 391 20.17 -16.36 -6.15
C LEU A 391 20.32 -16.83 -7.61
N SER A 392 20.60 -15.90 -8.53
CA SER A 392 20.89 -16.23 -9.93
C SER A 392 22.12 -17.14 -10.04
N THR A 393 23.22 -16.76 -9.39
CA THR A 393 24.47 -17.55 -9.40
C THR A 393 24.28 -18.94 -8.80
N MET A 394 23.46 -19.08 -7.76
CA MET A 394 23.13 -20.37 -7.14
C MET A 394 22.07 -21.18 -7.91
N GLY A 395 21.56 -20.68 -9.04
CA GLY A 395 20.49 -21.34 -9.81
C GLY A 395 19.12 -21.30 -9.15
N GLN A 396 18.95 -20.56 -8.04
CA GLN A 396 17.71 -20.38 -7.30
C GLN A 396 16.81 -19.29 -7.91
N LEU A 397 17.36 -18.46 -8.81
CA LEU A 397 16.61 -17.54 -9.66
C LEU A 397 17.01 -17.79 -11.12
N PRO A 398 16.46 -18.83 -11.76
CA PRO A 398 16.85 -19.17 -13.13
C PRO A 398 16.49 -18.06 -14.11
N LYS A 399 17.38 -17.82 -15.09
CA LYS A 399 17.14 -16.88 -16.18
C LYS A 399 15.87 -17.27 -16.95
N LYS A 400 15.04 -16.27 -17.24
CA LYS A 400 13.80 -16.40 -18.01
C LYS A 400 13.74 -15.31 -19.08
N ASN A 401 12.95 -15.55 -20.12
CA ASN A 401 12.65 -14.56 -21.14
C ASN A 401 11.29 -13.94 -20.84
N ILE A 402 11.27 -12.63 -20.62
CA ILE A 402 10.07 -11.84 -20.32
C ILE A 402 9.84 -10.88 -21.47
N TYR A 403 8.59 -10.75 -21.91
CA TYR A 403 8.27 -10.00 -23.12
C TYR A 403 7.33 -8.83 -22.85
N ALA A 404 7.57 -7.72 -23.53
CA ALA A 404 6.55 -6.70 -23.78
C ALA A 404 6.04 -6.88 -25.22
N ILE A 405 4.82 -7.36 -25.38
CA ILE A 405 4.23 -7.74 -26.67
C ILE A 405 3.19 -6.70 -27.11
N GLY A 406 3.50 -5.93 -28.13
CA GLY A 406 2.65 -4.80 -28.50
C GLY A 406 3.40 -3.64 -29.12
N SER A 407 2.72 -2.49 -29.20
CA SER A 407 3.30 -1.22 -29.64
C SER A 407 4.17 -0.58 -28.56
N PHE A 408 5.10 -1.33 -27.98
CA PHE A 408 5.98 -0.86 -26.92
C PHE A 408 7.28 -0.25 -27.43
N ARG A 409 7.70 -0.59 -28.65
CA ARG A 409 8.90 -0.03 -29.29
C ARG A 409 8.81 1.48 -29.52
N SER A 410 7.60 2.01 -29.63
CA SER A 410 7.32 3.44 -29.75
C SER A 410 7.26 4.17 -28.40
N THR A 411 7.50 3.48 -27.27
CA THR A 411 7.42 4.06 -25.92
C THR A 411 8.69 3.76 -25.11
N PRO A 412 9.13 4.65 -24.21
CA PRO A 412 10.24 4.34 -23.28
C PRO A 412 9.93 3.25 -22.25
N GLN A 413 8.72 2.65 -22.26
CA GLN A 413 8.28 1.69 -21.25
C GLN A 413 9.14 0.44 -21.27
N ALA A 414 9.45 -0.11 -22.44
CA ALA A 414 10.32 -1.29 -22.54
C ALA A 414 11.72 -1.05 -21.95
N THR A 415 12.32 0.11 -22.27
CA THR A 415 13.61 0.51 -21.70
C THR A 415 13.54 0.72 -20.19
N PHE A 416 12.43 1.21 -19.66
CA PHE A 416 12.22 1.33 -18.21
C PHE A 416 12.20 -0.05 -17.53
N PHE A 417 11.47 -1.03 -18.06
CA PHE A 417 11.46 -2.40 -17.54
C PHE A 417 12.86 -3.04 -17.58
N GLU A 418 13.56 -2.89 -18.70
CA GLU A 418 14.93 -3.41 -18.85
C GLU A 418 15.89 -2.80 -17.80
N LYS A 419 15.84 -1.47 -17.61
CA LYS A 419 16.61 -0.79 -16.56
C LYS A 419 16.24 -1.29 -15.17
N CYS A 420 14.95 -1.44 -14.86
CA CYS A 420 14.52 -1.98 -13.56
C CYS A 420 15.09 -3.39 -13.33
N PHE A 421 15.10 -4.25 -14.35
CA PHE A 421 15.62 -5.61 -14.20
C PHE A 421 17.12 -5.58 -13.90
N ASN A 422 17.87 -4.75 -14.59
CA ASN A 422 19.31 -4.59 -14.40
C ASN A 422 19.64 -4.01 -13.00
N GLU A 423 18.99 -2.92 -12.61
CA GLU A 423 19.19 -2.26 -11.30
C GLU A 423 18.79 -3.17 -10.13
N LEU A 424 17.79 -4.03 -10.33
CA LEU A 424 17.37 -5.03 -9.35
C LEU A 424 18.18 -6.33 -9.40
N GLY A 425 19.23 -6.42 -10.23
CA GLY A 425 20.06 -7.63 -10.34
C GLY A 425 19.29 -8.87 -10.81
N LEU A 426 18.20 -8.70 -11.54
CA LEU A 426 17.40 -9.80 -12.08
C LEU A 426 18.09 -10.40 -13.31
N PRO A 427 18.19 -11.74 -13.43
CA PRO A 427 18.92 -12.37 -14.53
C PRO A 427 18.10 -12.50 -15.82
N HIS A 428 16.85 -12.06 -15.81
CA HIS A 428 15.90 -12.26 -16.91
C HIS A 428 16.32 -11.46 -18.16
N ASN A 429 16.08 -12.04 -19.34
CA ASN A 429 16.11 -11.29 -20.58
C ASN A 429 14.75 -10.60 -20.74
N PHE A 430 14.74 -9.29 -20.90
CA PHE A 430 13.53 -8.54 -21.23
C PHE A 430 13.59 -8.07 -22.69
N ALA A 431 12.56 -8.38 -23.47
CA ALA A 431 12.51 -8.02 -24.89
C ALA A 431 11.17 -7.39 -25.27
N SER A 432 11.22 -6.31 -26.05
CA SER A 432 10.04 -5.75 -26.70
C SER A 432 9.86 -6.32 -28.11
N VAL A 433 8.67 -6.86 -28.36
CA VAL A 433 8.28 -7.46 -29.62
C VAL A 433 6.98 -6.84 -30.12
N ASP A 434 6.95 -6.49 -31.41
CA ASP A 434 5.74 -6.00 -32.03
C ASP A 434 4.71 -7.12 -32.12
N ARG A 435 3.43 -6.77 -31.94
CA ARG A 435 2.35 -7.74 -32.05
C ARG A 435 2.14 -8.10 -33.52
N GLY A 436 2.56 -9.31 -33.89
CA GLY A 436 2.35 -9.89 -35.22
C GLY A 436 0.92 -10.37 -35.45
N VAL A 437 0.76 -11.29 -36.42
CA VAL A 437 -0.53 -11.93 -36.77
C VAL A 437 -1.05 -12.79 -35.60
N LYS A 438 -2.33 -13.21 -35.63
CA LYS A 438 -2.89 -14.15 -34.63
C LYS A 438 -1.98 -15.39 -34.45
N GLY A 439 -1.71 -15.78 -33.19
CA GLY A 439 -0.87 -16.93 -32.82
C GLY A 439 0.54 -16.58 -32.32
N THR A 440 1.04 -15.35 -32.55
CA THR A 440 2.42 -14.99 -32.16
C THR A 440 2.65 -15.05 -30.65
N VAL A 441 1.65 -14.76 -29.81
CA VAL A 441 1.81 -14.82 -28.34
C VAL A 441 1.96 -16.26 -27.83
N GLU A 442 1.20 -17.19 -28.39
CA GLU A 442 1.30 -18.62 -28.06
C GLU A 442 2.70 -19.14 -28.40
N THR A 443 3.26 -18.75 -29.55
CA THR A 443 4.63 -19.12 -29.94
C THR A 443 5.66 -18.69 -28.90
N PHE A 444 5.54 -17.48 -28.34
CA PHE A 444 6.43 -17.03 -27.25
C PHE A 444 6.21 -17.83 -25.96
N CYS A 445 4.95 -18.12 -25.61
CA CYS A 445 4.62 -18.90 -24.41
C CYS A 445 5.20 -20.33 -24.47
N LEU A 446 5.29 -20.91 -25.68
CA LEU A 446 5.86 -22.24 -25.91
C LEU A 446 7.39 -22.27 -25.93
N GLN A 447 8.07 -21.11 -25.90
CA GLN A 447 9.53 -21.09 -25.87
C GLN A 447 10.07 -21.62 -24.54
N PRO A 448 11.19 -22.38 -24.56
CA PRO A 448 11.90 -22.72 -23.34
C PRO A 448 12.22 -21.46 -22.53
N ASN A 449 12.06 -21.54 -21.22
CA ASN A 449 12.33 -20.44 -20.29
C ASN A 449 11.44 -19.20 -20.45
N PHE A 450 10.26 -19.30 -21.08
CA PHE A 450 9.25 -18.24 -20.97
C PHE A 450 8.99 -17.89 -19.49
N GLY A 451 9.11 -16.60 -19.15
CA GLY A 451 8.99 -16.08 -17.78
C GLY A 451 7.72 -15.26 -17.55
N GLY A 452 7.02 -14.88 -18.62
CA GLY A 452 5.84 -14.04 -18.57
C GLY A 452 5.84 -12.99 -19.66
N ALA A 453 4.71 -12.30 -19.80
CA ALA A 453 4.57 -11.23 -20.77
C ALA A 453 3.61 -10.15 -20.29
N TYR A 454 3.91 -8.90 -20.63
CA TYR A 454 2.97 -7.79 -20.59
C TYR A 454 2.54 -7.46 -22.02
N ILE A 455 1.24 -7.29 -22.25
CA ILE A 455 0.63 -7.32 -23.58
C ILE A 455 -0.28 -6.12 -23.76
N ASN A 456 -0.04 -5.36 -24.83
CA ASN A 456 -0.89 -4.22 -25.22
C ASN A 456 -1.07 -4.18 -26.76
N PRO A 457 -2.30 -4.24 -27.31
CA PRO A 457 -3.57 -4.38 -26.60
C PRO A 457 -3.68 -5.73 -25.87
N PRO A 458 -4.61 -5.91 -24.92
CA PRO A 458 -4.76 -7.17 -24.20
C PRO A 458 -5.23 -8.32 -25.13
N LEU A 459 -5.14 -9.56 -24.62
CA LEU A 459 -5.73 -10.76 -25.22
C LEU A 459 -7.14 -11.00 -24.68
N PRO A 460 -8.06 -11.59 -25.45
CA PRO A 460 -9.29 -12.15 -24.90
C PRO A 460 -8.98 -13.21 -23.84
N ALA A 461 -9.74 -13.27 -22.75
CA ALA A 461 -9.48 -14.18 -21.63
C ALA A 461 -9.51 -15.68 -22.00
N SER A 462 -10.26 -16.05 -23.05
CA SER A 462 -10.35 -17.43 -23.52
C SER A 462 -9.16 -17.80 -24.42
N GLN A 463 -7.99 -18.03 -23.83
CA GLN A 463 -6.81 -18.56 -24.53
C GLN A 463 -6.57 -20.02 -24.16
N PRO A 464 -6.60 -20.99 -25.11
CA PRO A 464 -6.38 -22.40 -24.80
C PRO A 464 -5.04 -22.71 -24.12
N TYR A 465 -4.00 -21.96 -24.47
CA TYR A 465 -2.65 -22.09 -23.91
C TYR A 465 -2.47 -21.37 -22.56
N ILE A 466 -3.48 -20.64 -22.06
CA ILE A 466 -3.46 -20.00 -20.73
C ILE A 466 -4.60 -20.58 -19.89
N PRO A 467 -4.41 -21.77 -19.29
CA PRO A 467 -5.50 -22.53 -18.68
C PRO A 467 -6.05 -21.92 -17.38
N HIS A 468 -5.26 -21.07 -16.72
CA HIS A 468 -5.66 -20.43 -15.47
C HIS A 468 -5.81 -18.92 -15.65
N LEU A 469 -6.83 -18.36 -15.01
CA LEU A 469 -7.11 -16.93 -15.03
C LEU A 469 -7.32 -16.45 -13.61
N SER A 470 -6.83 -15.25 -13.31
CA SER A 470 -7.28 -14.52 -12.14
C SER A 470 -8.77 -14.21 -12.26
N ASP A 471 -9.44 -14.01 -11.12
CA ASP A 471 -10.85 -13.61 -11.11
C ASP A 471 -11.07 -12.29 -11.86
N ALA A 472 -10.08 -11.39 -11.80
CA ALA A 472 -10.11 -10.14 -12.54
C ALA A 472 -10.06 -10.36 -14.06
N ALA A 473 -9.07 -11.09 -14.58
CA ALA A 473 -8.97 -11.37 -16.01
C ALA A 473 -10.20 -12.14 -16.54
N ARG A 474 -10.73 -13.09 -15.76
CA ARG A 474 -11.96 -13.83 -16.10
C ARG A 474 -13.18 -12.91 -16.20
N THR A 475 -13.34 -11.99 -15.23
CA THR A 475 -14.51 -11.11 -15.16
C THR A 475 -14.42 -9.97 -16.18
N ILE A 476 -13.22 -9.39 -16.35
CA ILE A 476 -12.93 -8.36 -17.35
C ILE A 476 -13.06 -8.94 -18.77
N GLY A 477 -12.72 -10.22 -18.94
CA GLY A 477 -12.70 -10.88 -20.25
C GLY A 477 -11.42 -10.60 -21.04
N ALA A 478 -10.38 -10.03 -20.41
CA ALA A 478 -9.14 -9.65 -21.06
C ALA A 478 -7.90 -9.91 -20.17
N ILE A 479 -6.81 -10.36 -20.80
CA ILE A 479 -5.49 -10.63 -20.22
C ILE A 479 -4.51 -9.59 -20.77
N ASP A 480 -3.97 -8.73 -19.91
CA ASP A 480 -2.87 -7.84 -20.28
C ASP A 480 -1.51 -8.34 -19.74
N THR A 481 -1.53 -9.34 -18.84
CA THR A 481 -0.33 -9.84 -18.18
C THR A 481 -0.40 -11.36 -18.07
N ILE A 482 0.60 -12.07 -18.59
CA ILE A 482 0.77 -13.51 -18.43
C ILE A 482 1.84 -13.75 -17.37
N VAL A 483 1.45 -14.42 -16.29
CA VAL A 483 2.32 -14.77 -15.17
C VAL A 483 2.63 -16.25 -15.22
N VAL A 484 3.90 -16.61 -15.06
CA VAL A 484 4.33 -18.01 -14.92
C VAL A 484 4.40 -18.35 -13.43
N ARG A 485 3.72 -19.43 -13.01
CA ARG A 485 3.73 -19.94 -11.63
C ARG A 485 4.32 -21.35 -11.60
N GLY A 486 5.18 -21.64 -10.63
CA GLY A 486 5.86 -22.94 -10.50
C GLY A 486 7.21 -22.97 -11.23
N GLU A 487 7.89 -24.11 -11.15
CA GLU A 487 9.25 -24.31 -11.68
C GLU A 487 9.33 -25.51 -12.63
N GLY A 488 10.16 -25.39 -13.67
CA GLY A 488 10.40 -26.46 -14.64
C GLY A 488 9.11 -26.97 -15.29
N ASN A 489 8.94 -28.29 -15.33
CA ASN A 489 7.78 -28.95 -15.94
C ASN A 489 6.45 -28.74 -15.18
N SER A 490 6.51 -28.16 -13.96
CA SER A 490 5.32 -27.79 -13.18
C SER A 490 4.85 -26.35 -13.44
N SER A 491 5.51 -25.63 -14.36
CA SER A 491 5.14 -24.25 -14.67
C SER A 491 3.74 -24.20 -15.29
N SER A 492 2.88 -23.35 -14.73
CA SER A 492 1.53 -23.08 -15.22
C SER A 492 1.40 -21.60 -15.58
N PHE A 493 0.61 -21.32 -16.61
CA PHE A 493 0.36 -19.95 -17.05
C PHE A 493 -0.94 -19.44 -16.43
N VAL A 494 -0.84 -18.25 -15.85
CA VAL A 494 -1.98 -17.53 -15.28
C VAL A 494 -2.14 -16.22 -16.03
N GLY A 495 -3.27 -16.03 -16.70
CA GLY A 495 -3.66 -14.75 -17.26
C GLY A 495 -4.19 -13.83 -16.15
N ASP A 496 -3.64 -12.63 -16.06
CA ASP A 496 -4.08 -11.57 -15.17
C ASP A 496 -4.32 -10.25 -15.95
N ASN A 497 -4.90 -9.28 -15.26
CA ASN A 497 -5.09 -7.92 -15.74
C ASN A 497 -4.48 -6.95 -14.72
N ALA A 498 -3.42 -6.24 -15.08
CA ALA A 498 -2.73 -5.26 -14.25
C ALA A 498 -3.40 -3.88 -14.35
N THR A 499 -4.04 -3.58 -15.49
CA THR A 499 -4.63 -2.27 -15.78
C THR A 499 -5.68 -1.85 -14.76
N TRP A 500 -6.59 -2.75 -14.35
CA TRP A 500 -7.59 -2.42 -13.32
C TRP A 500 -6.96 -2.09 -11.97
N LYS A 501 -5.81 -2.69 -11.62
CA LYS A 501 -5.08 -2.40 -10.37
C LYS A 501 -4.48 -0.99 -10.43
N GLY A 502 -3.93 -0.60 -11.58
CA GLY A 502 -3.43 0.76 -11.80
C GLY A 502 -4.53 1.83 -11.73
N ILE A 503 -5.70 1.55 -12.33
CA ILE A 503 -6.88 2.43 -12.24
C ILE A 503 -7.35 2.54 -10.79
N ARG A 504 -7.48 1.41 -10.07
CA ARG A 504 -7.89 1.39 -8.67
C ARG A 504 -6.93 2.19 -7.79
N ALA A 505 -5.62 1.99 -7.94
CA ALA A 505 -4.61 2.72 -7.19
C ALA A 505 -4.66 4.24 -7.46
N THR A 506 -4.96 4.63 -8.70
CA THR A 506 -5.17 6.04 -9.08
C THR A 506 -6.40 6.64 -8.41
N LEU A 507 -7.53 5.91 -8.42
CA LEU A 507 -8.75 6.32 -7.74
C LEU A 507 -8.50 6.51 -6.23
N THR A 508 -7.87 5.55 -5.57
CA THR A 508 -7.67 5.58 -4.12
C THR A 508 -6.45 6.40 -3.66
N ARG A 509 -5.85 7.20 -4.54
CA ARG A 509 -4.65 7.98 -4.19
C ARG A 509 -4.95 9.07 -3.18
N ASP A 510 -6.03 9.81 -3.39
CA ASP A 510 -6.45 10.94 -2.53
C ASP A 510 -7.76 10.66 -1.77
N PHE A 511 -8.37 9.49 -1.98
CA PHE A 511 -9.63 9.08 -1.36
C PHE A 511 -9.55 7.66 -0.82
N ALA A 512 -10.18 7.42 0.34
CA ALA A 512 -10.29 6.09 0.91
C ALA A 512 -11.30 5.24 0.09
N PRO A 513 -11.15 3.90 0.05
CA PRO A 513 -12.11 3.04 -0.65
C PRO A 513 -13.58 3.27 -0.28
N SER A 514 -13.88 3.60 0.98
CA SER A 514 -15.24 3.90 1.43
C SER A 514 -15.90 5.08 0.73
N ALA A 515 -15.10 6.01 0.17
CA ALA A 515 -15.64 7.19 -0.51
C ALA A 515 -16.43 6.85 -1.78
N TYR A 516 -16.17 5.67 -2.35
CA TYR A 516 -16.84 5.15 -3.54
C TYR A 516 -18.09 4.34 -3.19
N LYS A 517 -18.21 3.83 -1.96
CA LYS A 517 -19.23 2.85 -1.60
C LYS A 517 -20.64 3.37 -1.89
N ASP A 518 -21.42 2.60 -2.64
CA ASP A 518 -22.82 2.89 -2.99
C ASP A 518 -23.04 4.22 -3.74
N ARG A 519 -21.97 4.87 -4.25
CA ARG A 519 -22.04 6.12 -5.03
C ARG A 519 -22.21 5.84 -6.52
N ALA A 520 -22.75 6.82 -7.25
CA ALA A 520 -22.79 6.78 -8.70
C ALA A 520 -21.41 7.09 -9.33
N ALA A 521 -21.10 6.44 -10.45
CA ALA A 521 -19.97 6.76 -11.31
C ALA A 521 -20.40 6.84 -12.78
N ILE A 522 -19.64 7.58 -13.59
CA ILE A 522 -19.87 7.66 -15.04
C ILE A 522 -18.62 7.22 -15.79
N ILE A 523 -18.79 6.37 -16.81
CA ILE A 523 -17.73 5.93 -17.71
C ILE A 523 -18.06 6.37 -19.13
N LEU A 524 -17.11 7.02 -19.80
CA LEU A 524 -17.21 7.33 -21.22
C LEU A 524 -16.26 6.43 -21.99
N SER A 525 -16.76 5.72 -22.99
CA SER A 525 -15.93 4.91 -23.88
C SER A 525 -16.59 4.71 -25.24
N SER A 526 -15.79 4.34 -26.24
CA SER A 526 -16.32 3.99 -27.57
C SER A 526 -16.88 2.56 -27.62
N ASN A 527 -16.50 1.68 -26.68
CA ASN A 527 -16.97 0.29 -26.61
C ASN A 527 -16.85 -0.25 -25.17
N GLY A 528 -17.42 -1.42 -24.92
CA GLY A 528 -17.39 -2.04 -23.59
C GLY A 528 -16.06 -2.69 -23.21
N GLU A 529 -15.22 -3.06 -24.18
CA GLU A 529 -13.93 -3.72 -23.95
C GLU A 529 -12.92 -2.75 -23.34
N ASP A 530 -12.81 -1.54 -23.87
CA ASP A 530 -11.94 -0.48 -23.36
C ASP A 530 -12.37 0.01 -21.96
N ALA A 531 -13.65 -0.14 -21.63
CA ALA A 531 -14.20 0.21 -20.32
C ALA A 531 -14.13 -0.92 -19.28
N ALA A 532 -13.82 -2.16 -19.69
CA ALA A 532 -13.99 -3.34 -18.85
C ALA A 532 -13.14 -3.30 -17.57
N SER A 533 -11.86 -2.91 -17.69
CA SER A 533 -10.95 -2.73 -16.55
C SER A 533 -11.39 -1.61 -15.62
N VAL A 534 -12.03 -0.55 -16.15
CA VAL A 534 -12.57 0.57 -15.35
C VAL A 534 -13.77 0.10 -14.53
N ILE A 535 -14.70 -0.64 -15.14
CA ILE A 535 -15.87 -1.20 -14.45
C ILE A 535 -15.42 -2.10 -13.31
N PHE A 536 -14.45 -2.98 -13.57
CA PHE A 536 -13.91 -3.88 -12.54
C PHE A 536 -13.23 -3.10 -11.40
N ALA A 537 -12.40 -2.10 -11.72
CA ALA A 537 -11.74 -1.27 -10.73
C ALA A 537 -12.75 -0.54 -9.82
N LEU A 538 -13.79 0.08 -10.37
CA LEU A 538 -14.83 0.74 -9.58
C LEU A 538 -15.60 -0.25 -8.70
N ARG A 539 -15.95 -1.42 -9.23
CA ARG A 539 -16.63 -2.47 -8.44
C ARG A 539 -15.79 -3.00 -7.29
N SER A 540 -14.46 -3.06 -7.46
CA SER A 540 -13.56 -3.44 -6.37
C SER A 540 -13.58 -2.46 -5.18
N LEU A 541 -14.07 -1.23 -5.42
CA LEU A 541 -14.29 -0.18 -4.43
C LEU A 541 -15.75 -0.11 -3.96
N ASN A 542 -16.55 -1.15 -4.26
CA ASN A 542 -17.97 -1.24 -3.92
C ASN A 542 -18.80 -0.04 -4.43
N ILE A 543 -18.46 0.50 -5.61
CA ILE A 543 -19.28 1.53 -6.27
C ILE A 543 -20.72 1.03 -6.42
N GLY A 544 -21.68 1.96 -6.35
CA GLY A 544 -23.09 1.68 -6.63
C GLY A 544 -23.34 1.60 -8.14
N LYS A 545 -24.27 2.43 -8.61
CA LYS A 545 -24.68 2.43 -10.03
C LYS A 545 -23.58 3.02 -10.93
N ILE A 546 -23.26 2.34 -12.02
CA ILE A 546 -22.33 2.84 -13.03
C ILE A 546 -23.14 3.26 -14.26
N TYR A 547 -23.04 4.51 -14.66
CA TYR A 547 -23.64 5.01 -15.90
C TYR A 547 -22.62 5.04 -17.03
N THR A 548 -23.05 4.75 -18.26
CA THR A 548 -22.14 4.71 -19.42
C THR A 548 -22.56 5.66 -20.53
N VAL A 549 -21.57 6.29 -21.18
CA VAL A 549 -21.75 7.09 -22.39
C VAL A 549 -20.98 6.42 -23.52
N GLY A 550 -21.66 6.17 -24.64
CA GLY A 550 -21.05 5.65 -25.88
C GLY A 550 -21.01 4.12 -26.00
N PHE A 551 -21.37 3.36 -24.95
CA PHE A 551 -21.41 1.90 -25.00
C PHE A 551 -22.44 1.30 -24.05
N LYS A 552 -22.76 0.01 -24.25
CA LYS A 552 -23.52 -0.83 -23.31
C LYS A 552 -22.62 -1.94 -22.78
N ALA A 553 -22.60 -2.14 -21.47
CA ALA A 553 -21.86 -3.25 -20.87
C ALA A 553 -22.51 -4.60 -21.20
N GLN A 554 -21.69 -5.65 -21.32
CA GLN A 554 -22.12 -7.01 -21.64
C GLN A 554 -21.51 -8.02 -20.66
N GLY A 555 -22.06 -9.24 -20.65
CA GLY A 555 -21.53 -10.34 -19.86
C GLY A 555 -21.52 -10.08 -18.34
N PRO A 556 -20.52 -10.60 -17.60
CA PRO A 556 -20.40 -10.42 -16.14
C PRO A 556 -20.33 -8.95 -15.69
N LEU A 557 -19.94 -8.04 -16.60
CA LEU A 557 -19.83 -6.62 -16.34
C LEU A 557 -21.14 -5.84 -16.53
N ALA A 558 -22.22 -6.44 -17.03
CA ALA A 558 -23.47 -5.73 -17.27
C ALA A 558 -24.27 -5.36 -15.99
N SER A 559 -24.13 -6.15 -14.92
CA SER A 559 -24.95 -5.95 -13.71
C SER A 559 -24.71 -4.59 -13.03
N GLY A 560 -25.77 -3.81 -12.77
CA GLY A 560 -25.63 -2.48 -12.16
C GLY A 560 -24.97 -1.42 -13.06
N VAL A 561 -24.82 -1.70 -14.36
CA VAL A 561 -24.30 -0.76 -15.36
C VAL A 561 -25.42 -0.34 -16.31
N GLU A 562 -25.66 0.96 -16.44
CA GLU A 562 -26.76 1.50 -17.25
C GLU A 562 -26.26 2.53 -18.29
N PRO A 563 -26.56 2.32 -19.58
CA PRO A 563 -26.23 3.32 -20.59
C PRO A 563 -27.17 4.52 -20.51
N PHE A 564 -26.60 5.72 -20.65
CA PHE A 564 -27.41 6.90 -20.90
C PHE A 564 -28.06 6.82 -22.28
N THR A 565 -29.37 7.00 -22.32
CA THR A 565 -30.18 6.95 -23.54
C THR A 565 -30.57 8.32 -24.05
N SER A 566 -30.45 9.36 -23.23
CA SER A 566 -30.76 10.75 -23.59
C SER A 566 -30.08 11.79 -22.67
N ILE A 567 -30.11 13.07 -23.03
CA ILE A 567 -29.61 14.15 -22.16
C ILE A 567 -30.41 14.25 -20.87
N GLU A 568 -31.72 14.01 -20.93
CA GLU A 568 -32.60 14.01 -19.75
C GLU A 568 -32.19 12.91 -18.77
N SER A 569 -31.69 11.77 -19.27
CA SER A 569 -31.18 10.70 -18.40
C SER A 569 -29.94 11.12 -17.63
N VAL A 570 -29.07 11.96 -18.21
CA VAL A 570 -27.90 12.52 -17.51
C VAL A 570 -28.31 13.51 -16.42
N GLN A 571 -29.32 14.35 -16.70
CA GLN A 571 -29.81 15.36 -15.76
C GLN A 571 -30.50 14.77 -14.52
N ARG A 572 -30.97 13.51 -14.60
CA ARG A 572 -31.64 12.80 -13.51
C ARG A 572 -30.68 12.04 -12.58
N VAL A 573 -29.38 11.99 -12.91
CA VAL A 573 -28.40 11.27 -12.11
C VAL A 573 -27.96 12.11 -10.94
N ASP A 574 -28.02 11.50 -9.75
CA ASP A 574 -27.41 12.06 -8.56
C ASP A 574 -25.94 12.33 -8.80
N GLN A 575 -25.41 13.36 -8.13
CA GLN A 575 -24.03 13.78 -8.27
C GLN A 575 -23.04 12.59 -8.23
N PRO A 576 -22.40 12.22 -9.37
CA PRO A 576 -21.45 11.12 -9.41
C PRO A 576 -20.21 11.48 -8.60
N PHE A 577 -19.64 10.46 -7.94
CA PHE A 577 -18.38 10.58 -7.22
C PHE A 577 -17.18 10.48 -8.17
N ALA A 578 -17.29 9.64 -9.20
CA ALA A 578 -16.22 9.40 -10.17
C ALA A 578 -16.68 9.55 -11.61
N ILE A 579 -15.86 10.20 -12.45
CA ILE A 579 -15.98 10.17 -13.91
C ILE A 579 -14.69 9.60 -14.48
N ILE A 580 -14.78 8.61 -15.36
CA ILE A 580 -13.62 8.05 -16.04
C ILE A 580 -13.84 8.10 -17.55
N SER A 581 -12.91 8.72 -18.26
CA SER A 581 -12.86 8.78 -19.71
C SER A 581 -11.89 7.72 -20.22
N ALA A 582 -12.43 6.67 -20.84
CA ALA A 582 -11.71 5.69 -21.65
C ALA A 582 -11.93 5.97 -23.15
N LEU A 583 -11.98 7.25 -23.52
CA LEU A 583 -12.09 7.70 -24.91
C LEU A 583 -10.71 7.79 -25.56
N PRO A 584 -10.61 7.58 -26.88
CA PRO A 584 -9.37 7.82 -27.60
C PRO A 584 -9.02 9.33 -27.64
N PRO A 585 -7.75 9.70 -27.86
CA PRO A 585 -7.28 11.10 -27.78
C PRO A 585 -8.07 12.10 -28.63
N ASP A 586 -8.47 11.71 -29.85
CA ASP A 586 -9.25 12.52 -30.77
C ASP A 586 -10.66 12.85 -30.24
N LYS A 587 -11.21 12.00 -29.37
CA LYS A 587 -12.53 12.14 -28.73
C LYS A 587 -12.48 12.56 -27.27
N SER A 588 -11.30 12.65 -26.66
CA SER A 588 -11.14 12.98 -25.22
C SER A 588 -11.88 14.27 -24.81
N HIS A 589 -11.94 15.29 -25.67
CA HIS A 589 -12.66 16.54 -25.42
C HIS A 589 -14.17 16.38 -25.14
N LEU A 590 -14.79 15.27 -25.57
CA LEU A 590 -16.22 15.02 -25.42
C LEU A 590 -16.66 14.84 -23.95
N VAL A 591 -15.73 14.61 -23.03
CA VAL A 591 -16.03 14.52 -21.59
C VAL A 591 -16.26 15.89 -20.94
N GLN A 592 -15.74 16.97 -21.53
CA GLN A 592 -15.76 18.31 -20.92
C GLN A 592 -17.16 18.84 -20.58
N PRO A 593 -18.20 18.69 -21.42
CA PRO A 593 -19.55 19.13 -21.06
C PRO A 593 -20.09 18.42 -19.81
N LEU A 594 -19.76 17.14 -19.64
CA LEU A 594 -20.18 16.35 -18.48
C LEU A 594 -19.49 16.84 -17.19
N LEU A 595 -18.19 17.12 -17.27
CA LEU A 595 -17.41 17.68 -16.15
C LEU A 595 -17.98 19.01 -15.68
N ARG A 596 -18.33 19.90 -16.63
CA ARG A 596 -18.96 21.20 -16.34
C ARG A 596 -20.37 21.05 -15.79
N HIS A 597 -21.16 20.09 -16.32
CA HIS A 597 -22.52 19.83 -15.85
C HIS A 597 -22.54 19.45 -14.36
N PHE A 598 -21.61 18.59 -13.96
CA PHE A 598 -21.44 18.11 -12.59
C PHE A 598 -20.43 18.93 -11.77
N SER A 599 -20.15 20.16 -12.20
CA SER A 599 -19.42 21.16 -11.40
C SER A 599 -20.21 21.54 -10.15
N ASN A 600 -19.58 22.27 -9.23
CA ASN A 600 -20.15 22.60 -7.92
C ASN A 600 -21.37 23.55 -7.93
N GLY A 601 -22.08 23.70 -9.06
CA GLY A 601 -23.17 24.68 -9.23
C GLY A 601 -24.60 24.12 -9.26
N LYS A 602 -24.85 22.81 -9.15
CA LYS A 602 -26.21 22.22 -9.32
C LYS A 602 -26.59 21.12 -8.32
N SER A 603 -26.38 21.32 -7.02
CA SER A 603 -27.12 20.55 -6.00
C SER A 603 -27.82 21.51 -5.06
N SER A 604 -29.11 21.68 -5.34
CA SER A 604 -30.15 22.23 -4.49
C SER A 604 -30.39 21.37 -3.25
N SER A 605 -30.82 22.04 -2.17
CA SER A 605 -31.76 21.57 -1.14
C SER A 605 -31.42 20.27 -0.39
N HIS A 606 -30.54 20.35 0.61
CA HIS A 606 -30.76 19.63 1.87
C HIS A 606 -30.69 20.65 3.01
N GLN A 607 -31.63 20.49 3.95
CA GLN A 607 -32.08 21.46 4.93
C GLN A 607 -30.97 22.24 5.63
N HIS A 608 -31.05 23.56 5.51
CA HIS A 608 -30.57 24.47 6.54
C HIS A 608 -31.23 24.07 7.88
N LEU A 609 -30.42 23.66 8.85
CA LEU A 609 -30.74 23.85 10.25
C LEU A 609 -30.61 25.35 10.54
N PRO A 610 -31.65 26.03 11.07
CA PRO A 610 -31.56 27.44 11.40
C PRO A 610 -30.83 27.62 12.74
N GLY A 611 -29.75 28.41 12.72
CA GLY A 611 -29.14 28.92 13.95
C GLY A 611 -27.62 28.87 13.96
N LEU A 612 -26.98 29.77 13.21
CA LEU A 612 -25.76 30.44 13.66
C LEU A 612 -25.56 31.68 12.78
N ALA A 613 -26.00 32.83 13.30
CA ALA A 613 -25.67 34.12 12.71
C ALA A 613 -24.25 34.50 13.13
N THR A 614 -23.32 34.56 12.18
CA THR A 614 -22.05 35.25 12.37
C THR A 614 -22.01 36.44 11.43
N ASN A 615 -22.28 37.62 11.99
CA ASN A 615 -21.97 38.90 11.35
C ASN A 615 -20.45 39.02 11.19
N GLY A 616 -19.99 39.09 9.94
CA GLY A 616 -18.59 39.29 9.61
C GLY A 616 -18.45 39.80 8.18
N ASN A 617 -18.52 41.12 8.03
CA ASN A 617 -18.28 41.82 6.78
C ASN A 617 -16.77 41.74 6.50
N GLY A 618 -16.35 40.90 5.54
CA GLY A 618 -14.95 40.71 5.20
C GLY A 618 -14.81 40.08 3.82
N ASN A 619 -14.46 40.91 2.84
CA ASN A 619 -14.07 40.52 1.49
C ASN A 619 -12.89 39.53 1.55
N GLY A 620 -13.16 38.25 1.26
CA GLY A 620 -12.15 37.22 1.11
C GLY A 620 -12.75 36.01 0.40
N ASN A 621 -12.17 35.61 -0.74
CA ASN A 621 -12.56 34.47 -1.57
C ASN A 621 -12.74 33.17 -0.74
N GLY A 622 -13.96 32.92 -0.25
CA GLY A 622 -14.35 31.69 0.40
C GLY A 622 -14.66 30.61 -0.63
N ASN A 623 -13.66 29.80 -0.99
CA ASN A 623 -13.86 28.57 -1.74
C ASN A 623 -14.77 27.64 -0.92
N GLY A 624 -16.05 27.56 -1.27
CA GLY A 624 -16.95 26.50 -0.82
C GLY A 624 -16.40 25.15 -1.28
N PHE A 625 -15.89 24.36 -0.35
CA PHE A 625 -15.23 23.10 -0.67
C PHE A 625 -16.22 22.09 -1.26
N ALA A 626 -15.82 21.58 -2.44
CA ALA A 626 -16.53 20.58 -3.22
C ALA A 626 -16.66 19.27 -2.45
N LYS A 627 -17.83 18.63 -2.50
CA LYS A 627 -17.93 17.17 -2.25
C LYS A 627 -16.83 16.51 -3.08
N GLY A 628 -15.89 15.80 -2.44
CA GLY A 628 -14.78 15.15 -3.14
C GLY A 628 -15.28 14.36 -4.36
N LYS A 629 -14.75 14.67 -5.54
CA LYS A 629 -15.07 14.00 -6.81
C LYS A 629 -13.78 13.76 -7.57
N VAL A 630 -13.67 12.62 -8.26
CA VAL A 630 -12.47 12.22 -8.99
C VAL A 630 -12.74 12.08 -10.48
N PHE A 631 -11.85 12.63 -11.30
CA PHE A 631 -11.84 12.45 -12.75
C PHE A 631 -10.56 11.74 -13.18
N ILE A 632 -10.69 10.71 -14.01
CA ILE A 632 -9.55 10.04 -14.65
C ILE A 632 -9.70 10.11 -16.16
N ASP A 633 -8.69 10.64 -16.85
CA ASP A 633 -8.59 10.60 -18.31
C ASP A 633 -7.54 9.56 -18.74
N LEU A 634 -7.99 8.48 -19.37
CA LEU A 634 -7.12 7.38 -19.84
C LEU A 634 -6.63 7.61 -21.28
N ALA A 635 -7.04 8.69 -21.94
CA ALA A 635 -6.59 9.00 -23.29
C ALA A 635 -5.07 9.24 -23.33
N ASN A 636 -4.37 8.53 -24.22
CA ASN A 636 -2.92 8.65 -24.39
C ASN A 636 -2.52 9.17 -25.76
N GLY A 637 -1.77 10.28 -25.80
CA GLY A 637 -1.29 10.91 -27.04
C GLY A 637 -1.91 12.29 -27.34
N PRO A 638 -1.61 12.86 -28.52
CA PRO A 638 -2.05 14.20 -28.91
C PRO A 638 -3.58 14.31 -28.94
N ARG A 639 -4.12 15.33 -28.27
CA ARG A 639 -5.57 15.54 -28.11
C ARG A 639 -5.96 16.99 -28.32
N LYS A 640 -7.25 17.18 -28.63
CA LYS A 640 -7.88 18.51 -28.68
C LYS A 640 -8.38 18.88 -27.29
N GLY A 641 -8.07 20.10 -26.85
CA GLY A 641 -8.48 20.61 -25.54
C GLY A 641 -7.77 19.91 -24.36
N ASP A 642 -8.15 20.32 -23.16
CA ASP A 642 -7.56 19.84 -21.92
C ASP A 642 -8.66 19.42 -20.93
N PRO A 643 -9.12 18.15 -20.99
CA PRO A 643 -10.10 17.63 -20.06
C PRO A 643 -9.67 17.72 -18.59
N LEU A 644 -8.37 17.60 -18.30
CA LEU A 644 -7.85 17.65 -16.93
C LEU A 644 -7.98 19.07 -16.36
N ALA A 645 -7.54 20.08 -17.10
CA ALA A 645 -7.72 21.47 -16.68
C ALA A 645 -9.19 21.85 -16.51
N VAL A 646 -10.09 21.36 -17.39
CA VAL A 646 -11.54 21.59 -17.25
C VAL A 646 -12.10 20.90 -16.02
N ALA A 647 -11.63 19.68 -15.70
CA ALA A 647 -12.04 18.97 -14.49
C ALA A 647 -11.60 19.73 -13.23
N GLU A 648 -10.35 20.16 -13.16
CA GLU A 648 -9.81 20.94 -12.04
C GLU A 648 -10.56 22.27 -11.85
N GLN A 649 -10.80 23.02 -12.93
CA GLN A 649 -11.63 24.24 -12.90
C GLN A 649 -13.08 23.98 -12.47
N SER A 650 -13.57 22.76 -12.70
CA SER A 650 -14.90 22.32 -12.29
C SER A 650 -14.93 21.71 -10.88
N GLY A 651 -13.80 21.72 -10.15
CA GLY A 651 -13.69 21.25 -8.77
C GLY A 651 -13.43 19.75 -8.62
N TRP A 652 -12.98 19.06 -9.66
CA TRP A 652 -12.62 17.64 -9.61
C TRP A 652 -11.15 17.46 -9.24
N THR A 653 -10.84 16.43 -8.45
CA THR A 653 -9.48 15.89 -8.39
C THR A 653 -9.22 15.12 -9.67
N ALA A 654 -8.29 15.58 -10.51
CA ALA A 654 -8.05 15.05 -11.84
C ALA A 654 -6.74 14.26 -11.93
N TYR A 655 -6.77 13.11 -12.58
CA TYR A 655 -5.58 12.32 -12.92
C TYR A 655 -5.57 11.97 -14.40
N GLY A 656 -4.38 12.02 -14.98
CA GLY A 656 -4.16 11.62 -16.37
C GLY A 656 -3.72 10.17 -16.50
N VAL A 657 -3.63 9.73 -17.75
CA VAL A 657 -3.11 8.41 -18.13
C VAL A 657 -1.70 8.16 -17.60
N ALA A 658 -0.92 9.22 -17.38
CA ALA A 658 0.43 9.12 -16.84
C ALA A 658 0.46 8.59 -15.39
N ASP A 659 -0.48 9.01 -14.55
CA ASP A 659 -0.60 8.49 -13.18
C ASP A 659 -1.10 7.03 -13.23
N THR A 660 -2.14 6.76 -14.03
CA THR A 660 -2.71 5.40 -14.14
C THR A 660 -1.68 4.41 -14.66
N SER A 661 -0.94 4.76 -15.69
CA SER A 661 0.01 3.88 -16.35
C SER A 661 1.28 3.68 -15.52
N ALA A 662 1.66 4.64 -14.68
CA ALA A 662 2.73 4.46 -13.72
C ALA A 662 2.33 3.44 -12.65
N PHE A 663 1.12 3.53 -12.08
CA PHE A 663 0.61 2.48 -11.19
C PHE A 663 0.46 1.12 -11.88
N THR A 664 -0.05 1.08 -13.11
CA THR A 664 -0.10 -0.16 -13.91
C THR A 664 1.29 -0.74 -14.08
N THR A 665 2.31 0.07 -14.34
CA THR A 665 3.71 -0.38 -14.46
C THR A 665 4.23 -0.99 -13.15
N VAL A 666 3.93 -0.38 -12.00
CA VAL A 666 4.26 -0.95 -10.67
C VAL A 666 3.63 -2.34 -10.51
N GLU A 667 2.35 -2.48 -10.83
CA GLU A 667 1.62 -3.74 -10.69
C GLU A 667 2.09 -4.80 -11.69
N THR A 668 2.43 -4.41 -12.92
CA THR A 668 3.01 -5.31 -13.92
C THR A 668 4.37 -5.84 -13.48
N LEU A 669 5.26 -4.99 -12.94
CA LEU A 669 6.55 -5.45 -12.37
C LEU A 669 6.32 -6.43 -11.22
N ARG A 670 5.39 -6.11 -10.32
CA ARG A 670 5.05 -6.98 -9.19
C ARG A 670 4.51 -8.34 -9.66
N LEU A 671 3.70 -8.36 -10.72
CA LEU A 671 3.15 -9.60 -11.28
C LEU A 671 4.20 -10.43 -12.02
N LEU A 672 5.04 -9.82 -12.84
CA LEU A 672 6.01 -10.52 -13.68
C LEU A 672 7.21 -11.04 -12.89
N VAL A 673 7.77 -10.22 -11.99
CA VAL A 673 9.05 -10.52 -11.32
C VAL A 673 8.99 -10.44 -9.80
N GLY A 674 7.83 -10.15 -9.22
CA GLY A 674 7.66 -10.09 -7.76
C GLY A 674 8.39 -8.93 -7.08
N GLN A 675 9.01 -8.04 -7.86
CA GLN A 675 9.73 -6.87 -7.34
C GLN A 675 8.79 -5.68 -7.21
N ASN A 676 9.09 -4.82 -6.23
CA ASN A 676 8.32 -3.62 -6.00
C ASN A 676 9.16 -2.39 -6.38
N VAL A 677 8.54 -1.47 -7.10
CA VAL A 677 9.15 -0.20 -7.51
C VAL A 677 8.18 0.91 -7.11
N PRO A 678 8.60 1.94 -6.37
CA PRO A 678 7.69 3.00 -5.95
C PRO A 678 7.06 3.73 -7.14
N TYR A 679 5.77 4.03 -7.05
CA TYR A 679 5.05 4.84 -8.04
C TYR A 679 5.78 6.15 -8.38
N SER A 680 6.24 6.86 -7.36
CA SER A 680 6.98 8.13 -7.52
C SER A 680 8.29 7.92 -8.29
N PHE A 681 8.98 6.80 -8.09
CA PHE A 681 10.17 6.44 -8.88
C PHE A 681 9.82 6.17 -10.33
N VAL A 682 8.74 5.41 -10.59
CA VAL A 682 8.23 5.22 -11.96
C VAL A 682 7.98 6.58 -12.58
N ARG A 683 7.22 7.48 -11.94
CA ARG A 683 6.95 8.82 -12.47
C ARG A 683 8.21 9.64 -12.74
N LEU A 684 9.19 9.58 -11.84
CA LEU A 684 10.47 10.29 -11.96
C LEU A 684 11.28 9.76 -13.16
N ALA A 685 11.53 8.46 -13.22
CA ALA A 685 12.37 7.82 -14.22
C ALA A 685 11.76 7.86 -15.64
N SER A 686 10.45 7.99 -15.70
CA SER A 686 9.66 7.99 -16.94
C SER A 686 9.57 9.36 -17.62
N GLY A 687 9.80 10.44 -16.87
CA GLY A 687 9.60 11.81 -17.33
C GLY A 687 8.19 12.05 -17.91
N ARG A 688 8.08 13.04 -18.82
CA ARG A 688 6.87 13.25 -19.64
C ARG A 688 6.77 12.29 -20.85
N GLY A 689 7.80 11.48 -21.10
CA GLY A 689 7.95 10.74 -22.36
C GLY A 689 7.36 9.32 -22.38
N LEU A 690 6.89 8.78 -21.25
CA LEU A 690 6.31 7.44 -21.22
C LEU A 690 4.91 7.32 -21.83
N TYR A 691 4.19 8.44 -21.96
CA TYR A 691 2.75 8.46 -22.17
C TYR A 691 2.40 9.32 -23.38
#